data_AF-A0A6P4ZI50-F1
#
_entry.id   AF-A0A6P4ZI50-F1
#
_cell.length_a   1.000
_cell.length_b   1.000
_cell.length_c   1.000
_cell.angle_alpha   90.00
_cell.angle_beta   90.00
_cell.angle_gamma   90.00
#
_symmetry.space_group_name_H-M   'P 1'
#
loop_
_entity.id
_entity.type
_entity.pdbx_description
1 polymer ?
#
loop_
_entity_poly.entity_id
_entity_poly.type
_entity_poly.pdbx_seq_one_letter_code
_entity_poly.pdbx_strand_id
1 'polypeptide(L)'
;MIKSTTLLLPSRRAMRYVLFAAIGLVLVTVVYRSAGNNLPEKVRQAMKVVSEKTSVGCRLDSVVYSPIIPIHAPLPIKVEVTGTHSRHAPRAKATVVARCKGAKDIESGLTLYYGIGSAVLTFPKPGVWEVSVRVNRYIAQDSAENSETESCSQTFPVEAVDLRHTDIPVRKVSGASLGLDKDSAWSRGIVVIEGSLKIPAGVTLTVKPGVVFLMSPGSRQDVVGQVKMGKEGHDPVLFTALPDEKGRVKPWDQIVFHRGSKGDLRNTWLTHGGSAKSPNFGSLDTTPVVHVQKNAAVNFHGGGLVDNVGEAIRGEVCTIVLQGTVIARCEGGGSAREAVFHMDNVHVTEISQDQRITSDFTKDSFSFFSPGTTSEPSDVSVISNSVFAAGGGLGINQQGSHVIVESTIIEDFRRAGVLTSGEKSHVTLRNLIIRNCAIGLRVGYGKMNVTLDDSVVVNNKVGVWYGEGSVDNVATLDINNVLAIGNSEKNLKVYSTGVERTNTDRGSDNVRLRCFFVNTGSTKRTPKSTFSLPQRMPQKPCLQPQVYLDHPECQLNVQVPRAECMWTDYSPEPLVDARLERIDLCANCCKEATEELTFGSYDHWRLKDIQDLKDASISTEGSAPGAECGLSFSADFYQYTDSQCLKSKVRIKSVFSNISHNQAESHLRELKTYYFDRVLQFHLTPPSFGLMLDFSHILDSNASAFIDKTMSCGLSDNNGNQVSTFVTAWVPDIGMFTKLSVLLADLVHPKNFYPYVMFLYLSNCMKSGHSHFASKETFDYILIDNDRCFVPERVVALNFTLHYRKRLTVLTDTLFSKTHVCDMPADIINKFKHANAVSSKVPSLGSQLREEIIKDEEMGPLILKENPEIYEEIDGRVSTLLAHYHRNCDEYDADKYDPILRQMYKTGAIQYAYMVQGRDYMIAKFEDDHIGYLKVVGTSVRQRIAGEIMNGGFAELVAYHVDRLMELGRTPVVASRRLFLDDSLRLKGVIEPHGDLLHDYTSSKVTLEKFLSQVKDEGKDTDKTIQWVANQMKTEDGAPFLDIVVVGRVKSLRVDVDLNPKMKDFLSHHITFNDLEDAGVTRQMTWDVTDAIVFDFLTHNSERTGLATSELRHVVYDNRPAFSPSIPTAVCESILRCHPALYPPPSPNPHGPTNCPAACWGGDDGETALDGNCRFRTHVLERFYNFETNTSRADEFVDSLEKALAKEALDVQSIENYFGQVDLYTGLKERISYLLSHIEQCQKQYGDDTLI
;
A
#
# COMPACT_ATOMS: atom_id res chain seq x y z
N MET A 1 10.65 40.62 15.86
CA MET A 1 11.14 41.11 14.56
C MET A 1 10.19 40.62 13.48
N ILE A 2 9.32 41.50 12.96
CA ILE A 2 8.37 41.19 11.88
C ILE A 2 8.80 42.02 10.67
N LYS A 3 9.15 41.38 9.54
CA LYS A 3 9.40 42.06 8.26
C LYS A 3 8.09 42.09 7.46
N SER A 4 7.66 43.31 7.13
CA SER A 4 6.50 43.62 6.30
C SER A 4 6.88 43.55 4.81
N THR A 5 6.07 42.85 4.01
CA THR A 5 6.16 42.80 2.55
C THR A 5 5.08 43.71 1.95
N THR A 6 5.49 44.79 1.30
CA THR A 6 4.60 45.80 0.71
C THR A 6 4.06 45.33 -0.64
N LEU A 7 2.75 45.10 -0.74
CA LEU A 7 2.05 44.85 -2.01
C LEU A 7 1.84 46.18 -2.77
N LEU A 8 2.34 46.26 -4.01
CA LEU A 8 2.09 47.38 -4.94
C LEU A 8 0.73 47.22 -5.62
N LEU A 9 -0.21 48.13 -5.33
CA LEU A 9 -1.49 48.23 -6.02
C LEU A 9 -1.33 48.80 -7.45
N PRO A 10 -2.06 48.30 -8.45
CA PRO A 10 -1.98 48.79 -9.83
C PRO A 10 -2.57 50.20 -9.96
N SER A 11 -1.99 51.01 -10.85
CA SER A 11 -2.37 52.41 -11.03
C SER A 11 -3.84 52.58 -11.44
N ARG A 12 -4.49 53.65 -10.95
CA ARG A 12 -5.88 54.05 -11.25
C ARG A 12 -6.23 54.11 -12.75
N ARG A 13 -5.24 54.15 -13.67
CA ARG A 13 -5.48 54.10 -15.12
C ARG A 13 -5.81 52.69 -15.62
N ALA A 14 -5.17 51.65 -15.09
CA ALA A 14 -5.45 50.26 -15.48
C ALA A 14 -6.88 49.86 -15.09
N MET A 15 -7.33 50.28 -13.90
CA MET A 15 -8.66 49.98 -13.39
C MET A 15 -9.78 50.65 -14.21
N ARG A 16 -9.53 51.83 -14.81
CA ARG A 16 -10.50 52.49 -15.71
C ARG A 16 -10.62 51.77 -17.05
N TYR A 17 -9.52 51.29 -17.63
CA TYR A 17 -9.57 50.53 -18.89
C TYR A 17 -10.30 49.19 -18.73
N VAL A 18 -10.08 48.49 -17.62
CA VAL A 18 -10.81 47.26 -17.30
C VAL A 18 -12.30 47.55 -17.11
N LEU A 19 -12.65 48.65 -16.45
CA LEU A 19 -14.06 49.04 -16.25
C LEU A 19 -14.75 49.41 -17.58
N PHE A 20 -14.09 50.16 -18.46
CA PHE A 20 -14.68 50.50 -19.77
C PHE A 20 -14.78 49.28 -20.70
N ALA A 21 -13.82 48.36 -20.66
CA ALA A 21 -13.91 47.10 -21.38
C ALA A 21 -15.06 46.22 -20.86
N ALA A 22 -15.24 46.14 -19.54
CA ALA A 22 -16.34 45.41 -18.92
C ALA A 22 -17.71 46.03 -19.27
N ILE A 23 -17.83 47.36 -19.23
CA ILE A 23 -19.07 48.06 -19.62
C ILE A 23 -19.39 47.83 -21.10
N GLY A 24 -18.38 47.87 -21.98
CA GLY A 24 -18.54 47.56 -23.40
C GLY A 24 -19.01 46.13 -23.64
N LEU A 25 -18.44 45.15 -22.92
CA LEU A 25 -18.83 43.75 -23.04
C LEU A 25 -20.29 43.53 -22.57
N VAL A 26 -20.69 44.18 -21.48
CA VAL A 26 -22.06 44.12 -20.95
C VAL A 26 -23.06 44.71 -21.93
N LEU A 27 -22.75 45.86 -22.54
CA LEU A 27 -23.61 46.50 -23.54
C LEU A 27 -23.82 45.63 -24.78
N VAL A 28 -22.75 44.99 -25.29
CA VAL A 28 -22.84 44.06 -26.43
C VAL A 28 -23.70 42.84 -26.07
N THR A 29 -23.55 42.32 -24.84
CA THR A 29 -24.32 41.15 -24.36
C THR A 29 -25.81 41.48 -24.15
N VAL A 30 -26.13 42.68 -23.65
CA VAL A 30 -27.50 43.17 -23.48
C VAL A 30 -28.19 43.42 -24.83
N VAL A 31 -27.49 44.03 -25.80
CA VAL A 31 -28.01 44.22 -27.16
C VAL A 31 -28.28 42.87 -27.82
N TYR A 32 -27.37 41.89 -27.67
CA TYR A 32 -27.54 40.53 -28.17
C TYR A 32 -28.76 39.81 -27.59
N ARG A 33 -28.95 39.87 -26.25
CA ARG A 33 -30.12 39.28 -25.59
C ARG A 33 -31.44 39.98 -25.99
N SER A 34 -31.41 41.27 -26.31
CA SER A 34 -32.63 42.00 -26.71
C SER A 34 -33.01 41.80 -28.19
N ALA A 35 -32.04 41.53 -29.07
CA ALA A 35 -32.28 41.44 -30.52
C ALA A 35 -32.73 40.05 -31.00
N GLY A 36 -32.45 38.99 -30.24
CA GLY A 36 -32.94 37.62 -30.51
C GLY A 36 -32.72 37.14 -31.96
N ASN A 37 -33.68 36.34 -32.47
CA ASN A 37 -33.63 35.69 -33.79
C ASN A 37 -33.69 36.64 -35.01
N ASN A 38 -33.80 37.96 -34.83
CA ASN A 38 -34.04 38.92 -35.91
C ASN A 38 -32.76 39.50 -36.55
N LEU A 39 -31.57 39.03 -36.17
CA LEU A 39 -30.31 39.44 -36.81
C LEU A 39 -30.16 38.84 -38.22
N PRO A 40 -29.73 39.63 -39.23
CA PRO A 40 -29.45 39.14 -40.57
C PRO A 40 -28.42 37.99 -40.57
N GLU A 41 -28.64 36.97 -41.41
CA GLU A 41 -27.84 35.74 -41.49
C GLU A 41 -26.33 36.00 -41.60
N LYS A 42 -25.93 37.02 -42.38
CA LYS A 42 -24.53 37.44 -42.53
C LYS A 42 -23.91 37.96 -41.24
N VAL A 43 -24.68 38.66 -40.40
CA VAL A 43 -24.21 39.16 -39.09
C VAL A 43 -24.16 38.01 -38.09
N ARG A 44 -25.10 37.07 -38.18
CA ARG A 44 -25.11 35.83 -37.38
C ARG A 44 -23.89 34.95 -37.71
N GLN A 45 -23.55 34.79 -38.99
CA GLN A 45 -22.34 34.09 -39.44
C GLN A 45 -21.05 34.84 -39.05
N ALA A 46 -20.99 36.16 -39.24
CA ALA A 46 -19.82 36.96 -38.85
C ALA A 46 -19.59 36.95 -37.34
N MET A 47 -20.64 37.01 -36.52
CA MET A 47 -20.54 36.90 -35.07
C MET A 47 -20.26 35.48 -34.57
N LYS A 48 -20.72 34.44 -35.28
CA LYS A 48 -20.31 33.05 -35.00
C LYS A 48 -18.80 32.89 -35.21
N VAL A 49 -18.25 33.44 -36.30
CA VAL A 49 -16.80 33.47 -36.59
C VAL A 49 -16.01 34.30 -35.58
N VAL A 50 -16.57 35.40 -35.05
CA VAL A 50 -15.92 36.21 -34.00
C VAL A 50 -15.98 35.53 -32.64
N SER A 51 -17.12 34.94 -32.26
CA SER A 51 -17.29 34.14 -31.04
C SER A 51 -16.34 32.93 -31.02
N GLU A 52 -16.22 32.21 -32.15
CA GLU A 52 -15.29 31.08 -32.34
C GLU A 52 -13.82 31.51 -32.31
N LYS A 53 -13.50 32.78 -32.61
CA LYS A 53 -12.13 33.33 -32.50
C LYS A 53 -11.78 33.87 -31.11
N THR A 54 -12.76 34.16 -30.25
CA THR A 54 -12.54 34.73 -28.91
C THR A 54 -12.66 33.73 -27.76
N SER A 55 -13.20 32.52 -27.99
CA SER A 55 -13.17 31.45 -26.99
C SER A 55 -11.78 30.80 -26.97
N VAL A 56 -10.97 31.15 -25.96
CA VAL A 56 -9.62 30.60 -25.73
C VAL A 56 -9.65 29.13 -25.26
N GLY A 57 -10.83 28.54 -25.02
CA GLY A 57 -11.00 27.14 -24.63
C GLY A 57 -11.44 26.26 -25.79
N CYS A 58 -10.76 25.13 -25.97
CA CYS A 58 -11.13 23.95 -26.76
C CYS A 58 -11.92 24.18 -28.05
N ARG A 59 -11.27 24.09 -29.21
CA ARG A 59 -11.98 24.02 -30.50
C ARG A 59 -12.33 22.57 -30.77
N LEU A 60 -13.60 22.26 -30.98
CA LEU A 60 -14.03 21.01 -31.59
C LEU A 60 -13.99 21.24 -33.10
N ASP A 61 -13.02 20.64 -33.81
CA ASP A 61 -13.13 20.51 -35.25
C ASP A 61 -13.97 19.25 -35.50
N SER A 62 -15.29 19.37 -35.39
CA SER A 62 -16.20 18.31 -35.85
C SER A 62 -16.09 18.22 -37.37
N VAL A 63 -15.22 17.35 -37.87
CA VAL A 63 -15.10 17.10 -39.30
C VAL A 63 -16.24 16.17 -39.73
N VAL A 64 -17.32 16.84 -40.14
CA VAL A 64 -18.06 16.60 -41.38
C VAL A 64 -19.13 15.48 -41.38
N TYR A 65 -20.40 15.92 -41.45
CA TYR A 65 -21.59 15.11 -41.72
C TYR A 65 -22.15 15.47 -43.09
N SER A 66 -22.86 14.54 -43.73
CA SER A 66 -23.88 14.97 -44.69
C SER A 66 -24.96 15.71 -43.89
N PRO A 67 -25.40 16.91 -44.29
CA PRO A 67 -26.52 17.56 -43.63
C PRO A 67 -27.79 16.72 -43.71
N ILE A 68 -27.82 15.68 -44.55
CA ILE A 68 -28.99 14.85 -44.78
C ILE A 68 -28.64 13.37 -44.67
N ILE A 69 -29.39 12.64 -43.85
CA ILE A 69 -29.29 11.18 -43.66
C ILE A 69 -30.69 10.54 -43.65
N PRO A 70 -30.89 9.37 -44.25
CA PRO A 70 -32.14 8.63 -44.07
C PRO A 70 -32.38 8.24 -42.61
N ILE A 71 -33.66 8.18 -42.20
CA ILE A 71 -34.02 7.60 -40.91
C ILE A 71 -33.46 6.18 -40.78
N HIS A 72 -33.02 5.83 -39.57
CA HIS A 72 -32.37 4.57 -39.21
C HIS A 72 -31.01 4.28 -39.87
N ALA A 73 -30.55 5.07 -40.84
CA ALA A 73 -29.24 4.87 -41.44
C ALA A 73 -28.12 5.30 -40.46
N PRO A 74 -27.06 4.49 -40.30
CA PRO A 74 -25.92 4.82 -39.45
C PRO A 74 -25.17 6.05 -39.94
N LEU A 75 -25.01 7.06 -39.07
CA LEU A 75 -24.24 8.27 -39.32
C LEU A 75 -22.99 8.28 -38.42
N PRO A 76 -21.77 8.22 -38.99
CA PRO A 76 -20.56 8.37 -38.20
C PRO A 76 -20.33 9.83 -37.81
N ILE A 77 -19.77 9.99 -36.61
CA ILE A 77 -19.48 11.25 -35.94
C ILE A 77 -18.03 11.18 -35.52
N LYS A 78 -17.17 11.97 -36.17
CA LYS A 78 -15.79 12.19 -35.70
C LYS A 78 -15.77 13.32 -34.71
N VAL A 79 -15.20 13.06 -33.54
CA VAL A 79 -14.92 14.07 -32.53
C VAL A 79 -13.41 14.27 -32.51
N GLU A 80 -12.97 15.47 -32.87
CA GLU A 80 -11.57 15.88 -32.80
C GLU A 80 -11.44 17.17 -31.99
N VAL A 81 -10.61 17.13 -30.97
CA VAL A 81 -10.34 18.26 -30.09
C VAL A 81 -9.07 18.98 -30.56
N THR A 82 -9.22 20.22 -31.01
CA THR A 82 -8.19 21.09 -31.58
C THR A 82 -7.95 22.34 -30.73
N GLY A 83 -7.64 22.17 -29.45
CA GLY A 83 -7.31 23.30 -28.55
C GLY A 83 -6.01 23.09 -27.77
N THR A 84 -5.31 24.19 -27.45
CA THR A 84 -4.01 24.18 -26.75
C THR A 84 -4.08 23.75 -25.29
N HIS A 85 -5.26 23.66 -24.67
CA HIS A 85 -5.41 23.21 -23.28
C HIS A 85 -5.98 21.79 -23.20
N SER A 86 -6.70 21.34 -24.23
CA SER A 86 -7.57 20.17 -24.13
C SER A 86 -7.03 18.91 -24.83
N ARG A 87 -5.98 19.05 -25.65
CA ARG A 87 -5.30 17.93 -26.34
C ARG A 87 -4.46 17.03 -25.42
N HIS A 88 -4.39 17.36 -24.13
CA HIS A 88 -3.34 16.83 -23.25
C HIS A 88 -3.76 15.60 -22.47
N ALA A 89 -5.05 15.25 -22.51
CA ALA A 89 -5.53 13.98 -21.98
C ALA A 89 -5.12 12.86 -22.94
N PRO A 90 -4.47 11.80 -22.45
CA PRO A 90 -4.39 10.57 -23.22
C PRO A 90 -5.79 9.98 -23.48
N ARG A 91 -6.72 10.18 -22.53
CA ARG A 91 -8.13 9.77 -22.65
C ARG A 91 -9.09 10.82 -22.11
N ALA A 92 -10.13 11.10 -22.87
CA ALA A 92 -11.26 11.90 -22.41
C ALA A 92 -12.57 11.19 -22.75
N LYS A 93 -13.60 11.31 -21.90
CA LYS A 93 -14.93 10.86 -22.30
C LYS A 93 -15.60 11.98 -23.08
N ALA A 94 -16.32 11.63 -24.12
CA ALA A 94 -17.23 12.55 -24.79
C ALA A 94 -18.60 11.93 -24.89
N THR A 95 -19.62 12.77 -24.88
CA THR A 95 -21.01 12.41 -25.03
C THR A 95 -21.54 13.16 -26.23
N VAL A 96 -22.15 12.44 -27.16
CA VAL A 96 -22.89 13.02 -28.28
C VAL A 96 -24.37 12.88 -27.99
N VAL A 97 -25.08 14.00 -27.94
CA VAL A 97 -26.52 14.08 -27.69
C VAL A 97 -27.19 14.67 -28.91
N ALA A 98 -28.10 13.94 -29.54
CA ALA A 98 -28.95 14.45 -30.62
C ALA A 98 -30.39 14.66 -30.14
N ARG A 99 -30.93 15.85 -30.42
CA ARG A 99 -32.28 16.27 -30.02
C ARG A 99 -33.13 16.65 -31.22
N CYS A 100 -34.39 16.24 -31.22
CA CYS A 100 -35.37 16.66 -32.21
C CYS A 100 -36.73 16.88 -31.54
N LYS A 101 -37.44 17.95 -31.89
CA LYS A 101 -38.71 18.32 -31.26
C LYS A 101 -39.71 17.15 -31.31
N GLY A 102 -40.19 16.71 -30.15
CA GLY A 102 -41.12 15.59 -30.02
C GLY A 102 -40.51 14.21 -30.30
N ALA A 103 -39.19 14.04 -30.21
CA ALA A 103 -38.51 12.75 -30.18
C ALA A 103 -37.84 12.56 -28.82
N LYS A 104 -37.53 11.31 -28.49
CA LYS A 104 -36.62 11.00 -27.39
C LYS A 104 -35.19 11.41 -27.80
N ASP A 105 -34.46 12.03 -26.88
CA ASP A 105 -33.05 12.35 -27.06
C ASP A 105 -32.24 11.06 -27.32
N ILE A 106 -31.28 11.13 -28.24
CA ILE A 106 -30.35 10.06 -28.54
C ILE A 106 -29.03 10.44 -27.90
N GLU A 107 -28.47 9.57 -27.07
CA GLU A 107 -27.21 9.80 -26.39
C GLU A 107 -26.25 8.65 -26.68
N SER A 108 -25.01 8.99 -27.04
CA SER A 108 -23.93 8.03 -27.26
C SER A 108 -22.67 8.52 -26.57
N GLY A 109 -22.10 7.67 -25.71
CA GLY A 109 -20.81 7.91 -25.08
C GLY A 109 -19.68 7.37 -25.95
N LEU A 110 -18.57 8.10 -26.03
CA LEU A 110 -17.35 7.65 -26.67
C LEU A 110 -16.11 8.01 -25.86
N THR A 111 -15.03 7.29 -26.10
CA THR A 111 -13.70 7.64 -25.59
C THR A 111 -12.91 8.34 -26.69
N LEU A 112 -12.33 9.48 -26.36
CA LEU A 112 -11.34 10.16 -27.20
C LEU A 112 -9.96 9.64 -26.80
N TYR A 113 -9.24 9.05 -27.74
CA TYR A 113 -7.84 8.67 -27.58
C TYR A 113 -7.00 9.77 -28.19
N TYR A 114 -6.22 10.45 -27.35
CA TYR A 114 -5.38 11.58 -27.76
C TYR A 114 -6.17 12.69 -28.51
N GLY A 115 -7.39 12.96 -28.02
CA GLY A 115 -8.26 13.99 -28.54
C GLY A 115 -9.10 13.59 -29.77
N ILE A 116 -8.95 12.36 -30.29
CA ILE A 116 -9.74 11.85 -31.42
C ILE A 116 -10.57 10.65 -31.00
N GLY A 117 -11.83 10.62 -31.42
CA GLY A 117 -12.69 9.45 -31.29
C GLY A 117 -13.82 9.49 -32.30
N SER A 118 -14.63 8.43 -32.31
CA SER A 118 -15.80 8.37 -33.18
C SER A 118 -17.01 7.76 -32.47
N ALA A 119 -18.21 8.13 -32.92
CA ALA A 119 -19.47 7.49 -32.55
C ALA A 119 -20.33 7.30 -33.80
N VAL A 120 -21.32 6.41 -33.75
CA VAL A 120 -22.33 6.27 -34.80
C VAL A 120 -23.71 6.53 -34.21
N LEU A 121 -24.49 7.40 -34.85
CA LEU A 121 -25.88 7.70 -34.48
C LEU A 121 -26.85 7.12 -35.52
N THR A 122 -28.04 6.76 -35.07
CA THR A 122 -29.17 6.38 -35.94
C THR A 122 -30.39 7.20 -35.54
N PHE A 123 -31.08 7.80 -36.51
CA PHE A 123 -32.20 8.72 -36.22
C PHE A 123 -33.53 8.02 -36.47
N PRO A 124 -34.40 7.83 -35.46
CA PRO A 124 -35.59 7.00 -35.58
C PRO A 124 -36.77 7.68 -36.29
N LYS A 125 -36.69 8.99 -36.56
CA LYS A 125 -37.78 9.75 -37.17
C LYS A 125 -37.25 10.91 -38.02
N PRO A 126 -38.03 11.36 -39.03
CA PRO A 126 -37.64 12.48 -39.86
C PRO A 126 -37.69 13.81 -39.08
N GLY A 127 -36.89 14.78 -39.54
CA GLY A 127 -36.80 16.13 -38.98
C GLY A 127 -35.36 16.60 -38.80
N VAL A 128 -35.20 17.86 -38.42
CA VAL A 128 -33.90 18.44 -38.08
C VAL A 128 -33.53 18.07 -36.65
N TRP A 129 -32.43 17.34 -36.49
CA TRP A 129 -31.83 16.96 -35.23
C TRP A 129 -30.69 17.92 -34.89
N GLU A 130 -30.74 18.55 -33.72
CA GLU A 130 -29.60 19.27 -33.16
C GLU A 130 -28.68 18.29 -32.45
N VAL A 131 -27.53 18.03 -33.04
CA VAL A 131 -26.50 17.17 -32.47
C VAL A 131 -25.51 18.04 -31.71
N SER A 132 -25.41 17.80 -30.41
CA SER A 132 -24.46 18.44 -29.51
C SER A 132 -23.42 17.43 -29.05
N VAL A 133 -22.14 17.76 -29.22
CA VAL A 133 -21.02 17.01 -28.66
C VAL A 133 -20.59 17.72 -27.40
N ARG A 134 -20.41 16.98 -26.31
CA ARG A 134 -19.86 17.47 -25.05
C ARG A 134 -18.69 16.59 -24.63
N VAL A 135 -17.51 17.18 -24.46
CA VAL A 135 -16.36 16.46 -23.90
C VAL A 135 -16.43 16.58 -22.37
N ASN A 136 -16.61 15.45 -21.69
CA ASN A 136 -16.81 15.32 -20.25
C ASN A 136 -15.57 14.68 -19.62
N ARG A 137 -14.86 15.41 -18.74
CA ARG A 137 -13.84 14.89 -17.81
C ARG A 137 -12.62 14.20 -18.45
N TYR A 138 -11.45 14.52 -17.92
CA TYR A 138 -10.19 13.80 -18.14
C TYR A 138 -10.24 12.53 -17.27
N ILE A 139 -10.01 11.35 -17.85
CA ILE A 139 -9.89 10.11 -17.05
C ILE A 139 -8.50 10.13 -16.42
N ALA A 140 -8.30 10.93 -15.36
CA ALA A 140 -7.16 10.76 -14.48
C ALA A 140 -7.39 9.49 -13.68
N GLN A 141 -6.45 8.54 -13.76
CA GLN A 141 -6.70 7.18 -13.30
C GLN A 141 -6.83 7.08 -11.77
N ASP A 142 -6.26 8.01 -10.97
CA ASP A 142 -6.23 7.84 -9.50
C ASP A 142 -6.13 9.11 -8.61
N SER A 143 -6.51 10.34 -9.04
CA SER A 143 -6.45 11.46 -8.07
C SER A 143 -7.48 12.59 -8.19
N ALA A 144 -8.01 12.93 -7.01
CA ALA A 144 -8.64 14.16 -6.53
C ALA A 144 -9.96 14.67 -7.15
N GLU A 145 -10.98 14.72 -6.31
CA GLU A 145 -12.38 15.07 -6.59
C GLU A 145 -12.70 16.54 -6.92
N ASN A 146 -11.75 17.47 -7.06
CA ASN A 146 -12.08 18.92 -7.00
C ASN A 146 -11.44 19.86 -8.06
N SER A 147 -11.10 19.41 -9.27
CA SER A 147 -10.66 20.34 -10.33
C SER A 147 -11.83 20.86 -11.19
N GLU A 148 -11.84 22.17 -11.46
CA GLU A 148 -12.85 22.84 -12.31
C GLU A 148 -12.90 22.19 -13.70
N THR A 149 -14.11 21.83 -14.15
CA THR A 149 -14.33 21.10 -15.38
C THR A 149 -14.32 22.04 -16.58
N GLU A 150 -13.26 22.00 -17.40
CA GLU A 150 -13.32 22.56 -18.75
C GLU A 150 -14.23 21.66 -19.61
N SER A 151 -15.48 22.08 -19.80
CA SER A 151 -16.39 21.44 -20.74
C SER A 151 -16.35 22.14 -22.10
N CYS A 152 -16.01 21.43 -23.16
CA CYS A 152 -16.20 21.92 -24.51
C CYS A 152 -17.49 21.35 -25.10
N SER A 153 -18.25 22.19 -25.80
CA SER A 153 -19.42 21.74 -26.54
C SER A 153 -19.56 22.41 -27.89
N GLN A 154 -19.94 21.64 -28.89
CA GLN A 154 -20.30 22.13 -30.22
C GLN A 154 -21.66 21.54 -30.61
N THR A 155 -22.51 22.35 -31.25
CA THR A 155 -23.82 21.92 -31.74
C THR A 155 -23.94 22.20 -33.23
N PHE A 156 -24.48 21.24 -33.97
CA PHE A 156 -24.75 21.35 -35.41
C PHE A 156 -26.03 20.59 -35.78
N PRO A 157 -26.74 21.03 -36.85
CA PRO A 157 -27.95 20.36 -37.30
C PRO A 157 -27.64 19.18 -38.23
N VAL A 158 -28.48 18.13 -38.15
CA VAL A 158 -28.53 16.99 -39.08
C VAL A 158 -30.00 16.78 -39.48
N GLU A 159 -30.29 16.80 -40.77
CA GLU A 159 -31.62 16.52 -41.33
C GLU A 159 -31.80 15.01 -41.54
N ALA A 160 -32.68 14.40 -40.74
CA ALA A 160 -33.10 13.03 -40.95
C ALA A 160 -34.32 13.00 -41.90
N VAL A 161 -34.27 12.22 -42.97
CA VAL A 161 -35.34 12.16 -43.99
C VAL A 161 -35.95 10.77 -44.13
N ASP A 162 -37.26 10.70 -44.34
CA ASP A 162 -37.90 9.47 -44.79
C ASP A 162 -37.76 9.40 -46.32
N LEU A 163 -37.08 8.36 -46.82
CA LEU A 163 -36.85 8.14 -48.25
C LEU A 163 -38.15 8.10 -49.08
N ARG A 164 -39.29 7.80 -48.44
CA ARG A 164 -40.60 7.75 -49.11
C ARG A 164 -41.24 9.13 -49.32
N HIS A 165 -40.78 10.13 -48.59
CA HIS A 165 -41.44 11.43 -48.45
C HIS A 165 -40.46 12.60 -48.61
N THR A 166 -39.38 12.43 -49.37
CA THR A 166 -38.31 13.43 -49.52
C THR A 166 -38.20 13.95 -50.96
N ASP A 167 -38.02 15.26 -51.10
CA ASP A 167 -37.70 15.92 -52.39
C ASP A 167 -36.22 15.77 -52.77
N ILE A 168 -35.44 15.06 -51.95
CA ILE A 168 -34.02 14.85 -52.18
C ILE A 168 -33.84 13.84 -53.31
N PRO A 169 -32.97 14.11 -54.29
CA PRO A 169 -32.69 13.16 -55.36
C PRO A 169 -32.20 11.81 -54.80
N VAL A 170 -33.04 10.78 -54.98
CA VAL A 170 -32.68 9.38 -54.69
C VAL A 170 -32.40 8.67 -56.01
N ARG A 171 -31.15 8.24 -56.22
CA ARG A 171 -30.75 7.41 -57.34
C ARG A 171 -30.70 5.94 -56.90
N LYS A 172 -31.58 5.11 -57.44
CA LYS A 172 -31.51 3.66 -57.23
C LYS A 172 -30.63 2.99 -58.28
N VAL A 173 -29.83 2.02 -57.84
CA VAL A 173 -28.92 1.21 -58.65
C VAL A 173 -29.21 -0.27 -58.36
N SER A 174 -29.90 -0.93 -59.28
CA SER A 174 -30.31 -2.34 -59.17
C SER A 174 -29.92 -3.11 -60.45
N GLY A 175 -29.21 -4.23 -60.33
CA GLY A 175 -28.91 -5.15 -61.45
C GLY A 175 -27.44 -5.20 -61.91
N ALA A 176 -27.02 -6.36 -62.45
CA ALA A 176 -25.64 -6.70 -62.80
C ALA A 176 -25.02 -5.72 -63.81
N SER A 177 -24.07 -4.91 -63.34
CA SER A 177 -23.36 -3.85 -64.09
C SER A 177 -24.26 -2.67 -64.46
N LEU A 178 -24.22 -1.61 -63.64
CA LEU A 178 -24.45 -0.27 -64.17
C LEU A 178 -23.35 -0.08 -65.22
N GLY A 179 -23.71 -0.20 -66.50
CA GLY A 179 -22.80 -0.02 -67.63
C GLY A 179 -22.35 1.43 -67.67
N LEU A 180 -21.48 1.81 -66.74
CA LEU A 180 -20.65 3.00 -66.86
C LEU A 180 -19.71 2.69 -68.02
N ASP A 181 -20.19 2.90 -69.24
CA ASP A 181 -19.43 2.78 -70.50
C ASP A 181 -18.57 4.01 -70.76
N LYS A 182 -18.79 5.07 -69.98
CA LYS A 182 -18.05 6.32 -69.96
C LYS A 182 -17.89 6.85 -68.55
N ASP A 183 -16.95 7.78 -68.38
CA ASP A 183 -16.76 8.51 -67.14
C ASP A 183 -18.09 9.12 -66.63
N SER A 184 -18.31 9.00 -65.32
CA SER A 184 -19.54 9.45 -64.68
C SER A 184 -19.25 10.28 -63.46
N ALA A 185 -20.02 11.35 -63.28
CA ALA A 185 -19.95 12.22 -62.12
C ALA A 185 -21.26 12.15 -61.34
N TRP A 186 -21.19 11.79 -60.06
CA TRP A 186 -22.34 11.72 -59.16
C TRP A 186 -22.25 12.89 -58.19
N SER A 187 -23.27 13.74 -58.19
CA SER A 187 -23.29 14.99 -57.43
C SER A 187 -24.56 15.11 -56.59
N ARG A 188 -24.39 15.24 -55.26
CA ARG A 188 -25.42 15.46 -54.23
C ARG A 188 -26.56 14.42 -54.20
N GLY A 189 -27.06 14.14 -53.01
CA GLY A 189 -28.22 13.27 -52.79
C GLY A 189 -27.86 11.86 -52.35
N ILE A 190 -28.86 10.97 -52.40
CA ILE A 190 -28.79 9.62 -51.86
C ILE A 190 -28.71 8.63 -53.01
N VAL A 191 -27.76 7.71 -52.95
CA VAL A 191 -27.61 6.62 -53.92
C VAL A 191 -27.88 5.29 -53.22
N VAL A 192 -28.91 4.57 -53.64
CA VAL A 192 -29.27 3.26 -53.09
C VAL A 192 -28.72 2.17 -53.99
N ILE A 193 -27.84 1.33 -53.46
CA ILE A 193 -27.20 0.22 -54.16
C ILE A 193 -27.84 -1.09 -53.69
N GLU A 194 -28.74 -1.65 -54.52
CA GLU A 194 -29.51 -2.85 -54.19
C GLU A 194 -28.79 -4.18 -54.56
N GLY A 195 -27.64 -4.10 -55.23
CA GLY A 195 -26.83 -5.26 -55.66
C GLY A 195 -25.36 -4.89 -55.94
N SER A 196 -24.68 -5.61 -56.85
CA SER A 196 -23.27 -5.32 -57.15
C SER A 196 -23.09 -4.16 -58.12
N LEU A 197 -22.37 -3.10 -57.73
CA LEU A 197 -21.99 -1.99 -58.59
C LEU A 197 -20.60 -2.24 -59.19
N LYS A 198 -20.48 -2.37 -60.51
CA LYS A 198 -19.19 -2.52 -61.19
C LYS A 198 -18.77 -1.22 -61.89
N ILE A 199 -17.55 -0.74 -61.62
CA ILE A 199 -16.88 0.32 -62.39
C ILE A 199 -15.91 -0.35 -63.38
N PRO A 200 -16.21 -0.36 -64.69
CA PRO A 200 -15.40 -1.06 -65.68
C PRO A 200 -13.99 -0.49 -65.84
N ALA A 201 -13.10 -1.28 -66.44
CA ALA A 201 -11.77 -0.82 -66.82
C ALA A 201 -11.86 0.39 -67.76
N GLY A 202 -10.93 1.35 -67.62
CA GLY A 202 -10.88 2.57 -68.43
C GLY A 202 -11.90 3.65 -68.05
N VAL A 203 -12.77 3.39 -67.07
CA VAL A 203 -13.83 4.31 -66.65
C VAL A 203 -13.53 4.90 -65.28
N THR A 204 -13.78 6.19 -65.13
CA THR A 204 -13.66 6.92 -63.86
C THR A 204 -15.03 7.29 -63.30
N LEU A 205 -15.33 6.80 -62.09
CA LEU A 205 -16.46 7.30 -61.30
C LEU A 205 -15.98 8.41 -60.36
N THR A 206 -16.50 9.62 -60.56
CA THR A 206 -16.24 10.78 -59.71
C THR A 206 -17.44 11.05 -58.81
N VAL A 207 -17.31 10.85 -57.51
CA VAL A 207 -18.34 11.15 -56.51
C VAL A 207 -18.00 12.48 -55.83
N LYS A 208 -18.89 13.47 -55.93
CA LYS A 208 -18.70 14.77 -55.29
C LYS A 208 -19.00 14.70 -53.78
N PRO A 209 -18.45 15.64 -52.97
CA PRO A 209 -18.82 15.83 -51.56
C PRO A 209 -20.33 15.82 -51.29
N GLY A 210 -20.75 15.23 -50.18
CA GLY A 210 -22.15 15.21 -49.71
C GLY A 210 -23.04 14.13 -50.32
N VAL A 211 -22.46 13.08 -50.91
CA VAL A 211 -23.20 11.92 -51.43
C VAL A 211 -23.28 10.82 -50.38
N VAL A 212 -24.47 10.27 -50.16
CA VAL A 212 -24.70 9.13 -49.25
C VAL A 212 -25.07 7.89 -50.04
N PHE A 213 -24.25 6.85 -49.94
CA PHE A 213 -24.51 5.50 -50.44
C PHE A 213 -25.21 4.66 -49.37
N LEU A 214 -26.42 4.20 -49.69
CA LEU A 214 -27.13 3.19 -48.92
C LEU A 214 -26.97 1.84 -49.58
N MET A 215 -26.25 0.97 -48.90
CA MET A 215 -25.85 -0.34 -49.38
C MET A 215 -26.84 -1.39 -48.88
N SER A 216 -27.52 -2.10 -49.79
CA SER A 216 -28.37 -3.23 -49.39
C SER A 216 -27.55 -4.37 -48.78
N PRO A 217 -28.17 -5.25 -47.97
CA PRO A 217 -27.46 -6.36 -47.36
C PRO A 217 -26.78 -7.26 -48.41
N GLY A 218 -25.50 -7.56 -48.22
CA GLY A 218 -24.68 -8.32 -49.19
C GLY A 218 -24.34 -7.60 -50.50
N SER A 219 -24.71 -6.33 -50.67
CA SER A 219 -24.27 -5.53 -51.82
C SER A 219 -22.77 -5.24 -51.75
N ARG A 220 -22.13 -5.14 -52.92
CA ARG A 220 -20.69 -4.90 -53.05
C ARG A 220 -20.37 -3.95 -54.20
N GLN A 221 -19.21 -3.33 -54.16
CA GLN A 221 -18.72 -2.48 -55.25
C GLN A 221 -17.44 -3.05 -55.85
N ASP A 222 -17.45 -3.30 -57.16
CA ASP A 222 -16.33 -3.84 -57.93
C ASP A 222 -15.66 -2.76 -58.77
N VAL A 223 -14.51 -2.27 -58.32
CA VAL A 223 -13.72 -1.25 -59.03
C VAL A 223 -12.67 -1.92 -59.90
N VAL A 224 -12.89 -1.94 -61.22
CA VAL A 224 -11.90 -2.39 -62.21
C VAL A 224 -11.21 -1.19 -62.89
N GLY A 225 -11.89 -0.04 -62.96
CA GLY A 225 -11.36 1.23 -63.46
C GLY A 225 -10.79 2.12 -62.35
N GLN A 226 -11.28 3.36 -62.29
CA GLN A 226 -10.88 4.35 -61.30
C GLN A 226 -12.08 4.91 -60.53
N VAL A 227 -11.89 5.18 -59.24
CA VAL A 227 -12.83 5.98 -58.44
C VAL A 227 -12.12 7.20 -57.84
N LYS A 228 -12.81 8.33 -57.84
CA LYS A 228 -12.41 9.56 -57.16
C LYS A 228 -13.58 10.02 -56.30
N MET A 229 -13.44 9.98 -54.98
CA MET A 229 -14.53 10.26 -54.04
C MET A 229 -14.17 11.43 -53.13
N GLY A 230 -15.11 12.36 -53.03
CA GLY A 230 -15.04 13.47 -52.09
C GLY A 230 -13.94 14.49 -52.40
N LYS A 231 -13.67 15.33 -51.41
CA LYS A 231 -12.61 16.34 -51.40
C LYS A 231 -12.32 16.73 -49.95
N GLU A 232 -11.05 16.99 -49.65
CA GLU A 232 -10.63 17.43 -48.32
C GLU A 232 -11.30 18.77 -47.92
N GLY A 233 -11.69 18.89 -46.65
CA GLY A 233 -12.35 20.10 -46.11
C GLY A 233 -13.78 20.35 -46.58
N HIS A 234 -14.39 19.41 -47.31
CA HIS A 234 -15.79 19.48 -47.78
C HIS A 234 -16.63 18.33 -47.18
N ASP A 235 -17.96 18.39 -47.36
CA ASP A 235 -18.94 17.37 -46.96
C ASP A 235 -18.50 15.93 -47.31
N PRO A 236 -18.84 14.92 -46.49
CA PRO A 236 -18.25 13.60 -46.62
C PRO A 236 -18.92 12.84 -47.76
N VAL A 237 -18.24 11.81 -48.25
CA VAL A 237 -18.91 10.73 -48.96
C VAL A 237 -19.15 9.60 -47.97
N LEU A 238 -20.41 9.22 -47.74
CA LEU A 238 -20.77 8.21 -46.73
C LEU A 238 -21.25 6.94 -47.41
N PHE A 239 -20.65 5.80 -47.10
CA PHE A 239 -21.16 4.46 -47.34
C PHE A 239 -21.72 3.89 -46.05
N THR A 240 -22.99 3.53 -46.06
CA THR A 240 -23.65 2.94 -44.90
C THR A 240 -24.73 1.93 -45.30
N ALA A 241 -25.17 1.12 -44.35
CA ALA A 241 -26.20 0.10 -44.58
C ALA A 241 -27.57 0.72 -44.86
N LEU A 242 -28.29 0.15 -45.83
CA LEU A 242 -29.69 0.47 -46.10
C LEU A 242 -30.57 -0.12 -44.98
N PRO A 243 -31.32 0.70 -44.22
CA PRO A 243 -32.26 0.19 -43.22
C PRO A 243 -33.46 -0.49 -43.87
N ASP A 244 -33.96 -1.57 -43.27
CA ASP A 244 -35.22 -2.19 -43.66
C ASP A 244 -36.45 -1.40 -43.16
N GLU A 245 -37.65 -1.86 -43.51
CA GLU A 245 -38.91 -1.21 -43.12
C GLU A 245 -39.12 -1.09 -41.59
N LYS A 246 -38.41 -1.90 -40.81
CA LYS A 246 -38.43 -1.89 -39.34
C LYS A 246 -37.27 -1.10 -38.74
N GLY A 247 -36.49 -0.40 -39.57
CA GLY A 247 -35.31 0.33 -39.16
C GLY A 247 -34.12 -0.55 -38.78
N ARG A 248 -34.14 -1.84 -39.15
CA ARG A 248 -33.02 -2.76 -38.89
C ARG A 248 -31.99 -2.62 -40.00
N VAL A 249 -30.72 -2.52 -39.61
CA VAL A 249 -29.59 -2.48 -40.53
C VAL A 249 -28.92 -3.84 -40.55
N LYS A 250 -28.61 -4.34 -41.75
CA LYS A 250 -27.77 -5.53 -41.94
C LYS A 250 -26.52 -5.11 -42.71
N PRO A 251 -25.37 -5.73 -42.44
CA PRO A 251 -24.14 -5.33 -43.09
C PRO A 251 -24.20 -5.55 -44.60
N TRP A 252 -23.54 -4.66 -45.31
CA TRP A 252 -23.20 -4.86 -46.71
C TRP A 252 -21.85 -5.59 -46.82
N ASP A 253 -21.50 -6.05 -48.02
CA ASP A 253 -20.29 -6.86 -48.23
C ASP A 253 -19.04 -5.96 -48.25
N GLN A 254 -18.49 -5.65 -49.41
CA GLN A 254 -17.18 -5.00 -49.53
C GLN A 254 -17.05 -4.09 -50.75
N ILE A 255 -16.07 -3.18 -50.71
CA ILE A 255 -15.56 -2.45 -51.88
C ILE A 255 -14.27 -3.15 -52.34
N VAL A 256 -14.32 -3.76 -53.52
CA VAL A 256 -13.19 -4.50 -54.11
C VAL A 256 -12.52 -3.66 -55.19
N PHE A 257 -11.27 -3.30 -54.96
CA PHE A 257 -10.36 -2.75 -55.95
C PHE A 257 -9.64 -3.91 -56.65
N HIS A 258 -10.11 -4.24 -57.85
CA HIS A 258 -9.56 -5.32 -58.67
C HIS A 258 -8.19 -4.96 -59.23
N ARG A 259 -7.52 -5.95 -59.80
CA ARG A 259 -6.17 -5.82 -60.34
C ARG A 259 -5.97 -4.59 -61.22
N GLY A 260 -4.99 -3.75 -60.86
CA GLY A 260 -4.61 -2.54 -61.61
C GLY A 260 -5.54 -1.35 -61.47
N SER A 261 -6.60 -1.46 -60.66
CA SER A 261 -7.54 -0.36 -60.40
C SER A 261 -6.93 0.74 -59.51
N LYS A 262 -7.58 1.91 -59.50
CA LYS A 262 -7.14 3.07 -58.70
C LYS A 262 -8.27 3.66 -57.87
N GLY A 263 -8.00 3.93 -56.60
CA GLY A 263 -8.90 4.66 -55.70
C GLY A 263 -8.27 5.91 -55.12
N ASP A 264 -8.97 7.05 -55.20
CA ASP A 264 -8.67 8.26 -54.44
C ASP A 264 -9.92 8.60 -53.60
N LEU A 265 -9.87 8.25 -52.31
CA LEU A 265 -10.96 8.36 -51.35
C LEU A 265 -10.64 9.49 -50.36
N ARG A 266 -11.30 10.64 -50.50
CA ARG A 266 -11.06 11.82 -49.66
C ARG A 266 -12.26 12.13 -48.80
N ASN A 267 -12.05 12.22 -47.48
CA ASN A 267 -13.12 12.38 -46.49
C ASN A 267 -14.29 11.40 -46.72
N THR A 268 -13.94 10.13 -46.97
CA THR A 268 -14.89 9.06 -47.23
C THR A 268 -15.11 8.26 -45.95
N TRP A 269 -16.37 7.98 -45.62
CA TRP A 269 -16.76 7.24 -44.42
C TRP A 269 -17.43 5.93 -44.78
N LEU A 270 -17.03 4.84 -44.13
CA LEU A 270 -17.56 3.50 -44.36
C LEU A 270 -18.03 2.91 -43.03
N THR A 271 -19.32 2.58 -42.97
CA THR A 271 -19.96 2.04 -41.76
C THR A 271 -20.80 0.82 -42.09
N HIS A 272 -20.88 -0.11 -41.13
CA HIS A 272 -21.69 -1.33 -41.23
C HIS A 272 -21.40 -2.18 -42.49
N GLY A 273 -20.16 -2.25 -42.96
CA GLY A 273 -19.71 -3.17 -44.00
C GLY A 273 -19.05 -4.45 -43.45
N GLY A 274 -18.62 -5.33 -44.36
CA GLY A 274 -17.76 -6.47 -44.07
C GLY A 274 -18.48 -7.80 -43.82
N SER A 275 -19.69 -8.00 -44.35
CA SER A 275 -20.33 -9.32 -44.29
C SER A 275 -21.36 -9.57 -45.40
N ALA A 276 -21.26 -10.75 -46.03
CA ALA A 276 -22.20 -11.23 -47.04
C ALA A 276 -23.32 -12.13 -46.48
N LYS A 277 -23.14 -12.74 -45.29
CA LYS A 277 -24.03 -13.83 -44.79
C LYS A 277 -24.43 -13.72 -43.31
N SER A 278 -23.62 -13.11 -42.46
CA SER A 278 -23.83 -13.09 -41.00
C SER A 278 -23.91 -11.66 -40.47
N PRO A 279 -25.01 -11.25 -39.81
CA PRO A 279 -25.12 -9.92 -39.23
C PRO A 279 -24.35 -9.75 -37.91
N ASN A 280 -23.76 -10.82 -37.36
CA ASN A 280 -23.18 -10.81 -36.04
C ASN A 280 -21.69 -10.42 -36.08
N PHE A 281 -21.32 -9.41 -35.29
CA PHE A 281 -19.94 -9.05 -34.97
C PHE A 281 -19.17 -10.28 -34.45
N GLY A 282 -18.01 -10.60 -35.05
CA GLY A 282 -17.15 -11.73 -34.64
C GLY A 282 -17.50 -13.10 -35.23
N SER A 283 -18.29 -13.16 -36.30
CA SER A 283 -18.48 -14.40 -37.07
C SER A 283 -17.21 -14.74 -37.88
N LEU A 284 -16.84 -16.02 -37.99
CA LEU A 284 -15.71 -16.45 -38.84
C LEU A 284 -15.91 -16.17 -40.35
N ASP A 285 -17.13 -15.81 -40.76
CA ASP A 285 -17.54 -15.59 -42.15
C ASP A 285 -17.58 -14.09 -42.56
N THR A 286 -16.69 -13.26 -42.01
CA THR A 286 -16.60 -11.83 -42.34
C THR A 286 -15.69 -11.56 -43.55
N THR A 287 -15.97 -10.46 -44.25
CA THR A 287 -15.18 -9.95 -45.38
C THR A 287 -14.56 -8.60 -45.01
N PRO A 288 -13.43 -8.21 -45.64
CA PRO A 288 -12.90 -6.87 -45.42
C PRO A 288 -13.80 -5.81 -46.05
N VAL A 289 -14.02 -4.67 -45.40
CA VAL A 289 -14.84 -3.57 -45.92
C VAL A 289 -14.23 -2.99 -47.20
N VAL A 290 -12.91 -2.84 -47.22
CA VAL A 290 -12.13 -2.45 -48.39
C VAL A 290 -11.13 -3.56 -48.72
N HIS A 291 -11.25 -4.15 -49.90
CA HIS A 291 -10.34 -5.18 -50.40
C HIS A 291 -9.56 -4.65 -51.60
N VAL A 292 -8.24 -4.57 -51.49
CA VAL A 292 -7.35 -4.09 -52.55
C VAL A 292 -6.52 -5.26 -53.06
N GLN A 293 -6.71 -5.61 -54.33
CA GLN A 293 -6.06 -6.75 -54.96
C GLN A 293 -4.78 -6.36 -55.69
N LYS A 294 -4.10 -7.38 -56.22
CA LYS A 294 -2.80 -7.28 -56.89
C LYS A 294 -2.64 -6.08 -57.82
N ASN A 295 -1.58 -5.31 -57.65
CA ASN A 295 -1.22 -4.12 -58.44
C ASN A 295 -2.26 -2.99 -58.43
N ALA A 296 -3.29 -3.03 -57.58
CA ALA A 296 -4.18 -1.89 -57.36
C ALA A 296 -3.53 -0.88 -56.40
N ALA A 297 -3.96 0.38 -56.48
CA ALA A 297 -3.49 1.43 -55.60
C ALA A 297 -4.66 2.23 -55.03
N VAL A 298 -4.72 2.35 -53.70
CA VAL A 298 -5.79 3.09 -53.01
C VAL A 298 -5.20 4.11 -52.06
N ASN A 299 -5.58 5.37 -52.25
CA ASN A 299 -5.26 6.47 -51.37
C ASN A 299 -6.51 6.85 -50.57
N PHE A 300 -6.40 6.85 -49.25
CA PHE A 300 -7.43 7.23 -48.31
C PHE A 300 -6.96 8.43 -47.51
N HIS A 301 -7.58 9.60 -47.71
CA HIS A 301 -7.17 10.85 -47.09
C HIS A 301 -8.32 11.47 -46.30
N GLY A 302 -8.25 11.39 -44.98
CA GLY A 302 -9.33 11.76 -44.06
C GLY A 302 -10.53 10.82 -44.15
N GLY A 303 -11.51 11.03 -43.29
CA GLY A 303 -12.66 10.14 -43.16
C GLY A 303 -12.38 8.95 -42.24
N GLY A 304 -13.07 7.83 -42.44
CA GLY A 304 -12.87 6.67 -41.58
C GLY A 304 -13.69 5.43 -41.90
N LEU A 305 -13.27 4.32 -41.29
CA LEU A 305 -13.94 3.03 -41.32
C LEU A 305 -14.34 2.70 -39.89
N VAL A 306 -15.62 2.89 -39.56
CA VAL A 306 -16.10 2.77 -38.17
C VAL A 306 -17.34 1.89 -38.06
N ASP A 307 -17.45 1.13 -36.98
CA ASP A 307 -18.59 0.23 -36.71
C ASP A 307 -18.86 -0.72 -37.88
N ASN A 308 -17.82 -1.45 -38.29
CA ASN A 308 -17.88 -2.43 -39.38
C ASN A 308 -17.77 -3.86 -38.82
N VAL A 309 -18.63 -4.75 -39.32
CA VAL A 309 -18.74 -6.13 -38.85
C VAL A 309 -17.51 -6.96 -39.24
N GLY A 310 -16.83 -6.59 -40.32
CA GLY A 310 -15.59 -7.22 -40.77
C GLY A 310 -14.34 -6.37 -40.54
N GLU A 311 -13.23 -6.86 -41.08
CA GLU A 311 -11.95 -6.17 -41.12
C GLU A 311 -12.02 -4.87 -41.92
N ALA A 312 -11.43 -3.76 -41.45
CA ALA A 312 -11.58 -2.49 -42.13
C ALA A 312 -10.94 -2.49 -43.53
N ILE A 313 -9.69 -2.97 -43.65
CA ILE A 313 -8.99 -2.98 -44.93
C ILE A 313 -8.08 -4.20 -45.10
N ARG A 314 -8.11 -4.81 -46.29
CA ARG A 314 -7.20 -5.89 -46.69
C ARG A 314 -6.51 -5.54 -47.99
N GLY A 315 -5.18 -5.64 -48.01
CA GLY A 315 -4.35 -5.50 -49.19
C GLY A 315 -3.67 -6.82 -49.57
N GLU A 316 -3.70 -7.18 -50.85
CA GLU A 316 -3.01 -8.34 -51.41
C GLU A 316 -2.15 -7.92 -52.60
N VAL A 317 -0.82 -7.92 -52.44
CA VAL A 317 0.15 -7.54 -53.49
C VAL A 317 -0.13 -6.13 -54.08
N CYS A 318 -0.34 -5.14 -53.22
CA CYS A 318 -0.83 -3.82 -53.61
C CYS A 318 -0.19 -2.67 -52.81
N THR A 319 -0.53 -1.43 -53.14
CA THR A 319 -0.13 -0.24 -52.38
C THR A 319 -1.34 0.47 -51.80
N ILE A 320 -1.32 0.74 -50.49
CA ILE A 320 -2.37 1.45 -49.78
C ILE A 320 -1.75 2.62 -49.01
N VAL A 321 -2.31 3.81 -49.19
CA VAL A 321 -1.93 5.01 -48.42
C VAL A 321 -3.11 5.43 -47.54
N LEU A 322 -2.89 5.55 -46.23
CA LEU A 322 -3.87 6.01 -45.26
C LEU A 322 -3.32 7.26 -44.59
N GLN A 323 -4.02 8.39 -44.72
CA GLN A 323 -3.59 9.65 -44.12
C GLN A 323 -4.74 10.34 -43.38
N GLY A 324 -4.57 10.64 -42.09
CA GLY A 324 -5.60 11.33 -41.29
C GLY A 324 -6.88 10.52 -41.11
N THR A 325 -6.82 9.19 -41.25
CA THR A 325 -7.97 8.28 -41.26
C THR A 325 -8.26 7.73 -39.86
N VAL A 326 -9.55 7.58 -39.53
CA VAL A 326 -9.99 6.89 -38.29
C VAL A 326 -10.47 5.49 -38.63
N ILE A 327 -9.94 4.48 -37.94
CA ILE A 327 -10.41 3.09 -37.99
C ILE A 327 -10.84 2.72 -36.57
N ALA A 328 -12.13 2.48 -36.35
CA ALA A 328 -12.63 2.27 -34.99
C ALA A 328 -13.75 1.24 -34.92
N ARG A 329 -13.76 0.39 -33.87
CA ARG A 329 -14.82 -0.61 -33.67
C ARG A 329 -15.07 -1.43 -34.93
N CYS A 330 -14.00 -1.99 -35.47
CA CYS A 330 -14.04 -3.00 -36.53
C CYS A 330 -13.68 -4.35 -35.93
N GLU A 331 -14.01 -5.45 -36.63
CA GLU A 331 -13.54 -6.77 -36.19
C GLU A 331 -12.02 -6.82 -36.22
N GLY A 332 -11.38 -6.41 -37.32
CA GLY A 332 -9.94 -6.16 -37.42
C GLY A 332 -9.66 -4.79 -38.02
N GLY A 333 -8.52 -4.16 -37.71
CA GLY A 333 -8.17 -2.86 -38.31
C GLY A 333 -7.66 -3.02 -39.75
N GLY A 334 -6.82 -4.01 -40.02
CA GLY A 334 -6.46 -4.39 -41.39
C GLY A 334 -5.33 -5.40 -41.55
N SER A 335 -5.12 -5.85 -42.78
CA SER A 335 -4.07 -6.81 -43.12
C SER A 335 -3.40 -6.50 -44.45
N ALA A 336 -2.07 -6.63 -44.44
CA ALA A 336 -1.21 -6.50 -45.60
C ALA A 336 -0.62 -7.86 -45.94
N ARG A 337 -1.05 -8.49 -47.04
CA ARG A 337 -0.49 -9.74 -47.55
C ARG A 337 0.33 -9.42 -48.78
N GLU A 338 1.65 -9.41 -48.63
CA GLU A 338 2.57 -8.96 -49.69
C GLU A 338 2.28 -7.50 -50.15
N ALA A 339 1.61 -6.70 -49.33
CA ALA A 339 1.18 -5.36 -49.66
C ALA A 339 1.99 -4.31 -48.88
N VAL A 340 2.12 -3.13 -49.47
CA VAL A 340 2.80 -1.98 -48.87
C VAL A 340 1.75 -0.99 -48.35
N PHE A 341 1.81 -0.71 -47.06
CA PHE A 341 0.99 0.32 -46.43
C PHE A 341 1.84 1.52 -46.04
N HIS A 342 1.37 2.71 -46.38
CA HIS A 342 1.88 3.98 -45.85
C HIS A 342 0.79 4.61 -44.98
N MET A 343 0.99 4.62 -43.67
CA MET A 343 0.05 5.15 -42.68
C MET A 343 0.66 6.39 -42.04
N ASP A 344 -0.03 7.53 -42.13
CA ASP A 344 0.36 8.79 -41.50
C ASP A 344 -0.84 9.41 -40.77
N ASN A 345 -0.67 9.75 -39.49
CA ASN A 345 -1.74 10.34 -38.68
C ASN A 345 -3.03 9.48 -38.66
N VAL A 346 -2.88 8.17 -38.55
CA VAL A 346 -4.00 7.22 -38.51
C VAL A 346 -4.35 6.89 -37.05
N HIS A 347 -5.64 6.84 -36.74
CA HIS A 347 -6.14 6.47 -35.42
C HIS A 347 -6.87 5.13 -35.52
N VAL A 348 -6.25 4.07 -35.01
CA VAL A 348 -6.79 2.71 -34.95
C VAL A 348 -7.22 2.41 -33.52
N THR A 349 -8.53 2.39 -33.25
CA THR A 349 -9.05 2.37 -31.87
C THR A 349 -10.15 1.33 -31.69
N GLU A 350 -10.29 0.79 -30.47
CA GLU A 350 -11.43 -0.06 -30.10
C GLU A 350 -11.62 -1.31 -30.98
N ILE A 351 -10.54 -1.89 -31.52
CA ILE A 351 -10.60 -3.06 -32.41
C ILE A 351 -10.90 -4.32 -31.59
N SER A 352 -11.89 -5.10 -32.01
CA SER A 352 -12.26 -6.37 -31.35
C SER A 352 -12.59 -6.26 -29.85
N GLN A 353 -12.98 -5.09 -29.30
CA GLN A 353 -13.22 -4.93 -27.86
C GLN A 353 -14.50 -5.60 -27.33
N ASP A 354 -15.59 -5.60 -28.12
CA ASP A 354 -16.91 -6.06 -27.69
C ASP A 354 -17.07 -7.60 -27.68
N GLN A 355 -16.00 -8.35 -27.95
CA GLN A 355 -16.07 -9.80 -27.98
C GLN A 355 -16.11 -10.36 -26.54
N ARG A 356 -17.31 -10.80 -26.12
CA ARG A 356 -17.52 -11.77 -25.01
C ARG A 356 -16.98 -13.18 -25.33
N ILE A 357 -16.19 -13.30 -26.40
CA ILE A 357 -15.63 -14.55 -26.91
C ILE A 357 -14.31 -14.78 -26.18
N THR A 358 -14.07 -16.04 -25.81
CA THR A 358 -12.83 -16.53 -25.20
C THR A 358 -11.60 -16.04 -25.96
N SER A 359 -10.49 -15.80 -25.24
CA SER A 359 -9.25 -15.11 -25.66
C SER A 359 -8.60 -15.51 -27.00
N ASP A 360 -9.00 -16.62 -27.62
CA ASP A 360 -8.29 -17.21 -28.75
C ASP A 360 -8.73 -16.70 -30.13
N PHE A 361 -9.83 -15.93 -30.22
CA PHE A 361 -10.40 -15.48 -31.51
C PHE A 361 -10.35 -13.97 -31.75
N THR A 362 -9.77 -13.18 -30.86
CA THR A 362 -9.66 -11.72 -31.06
C THR A 362 -8.75 -11.43 -32.25
N LYS A 363 -9.21 -10.62 -33.21
CA LYS A 363 -8.38 -10.16 -34.33
C LYS A 363 -7.44 -9.05 -33.88
N ASP A 364 -6.36 -8.89 -34.64
CA ASP A 364 -5.36 -7.86 -34.42
C ASP A 364 -5.81 -6.51 -35.00
N SER A 365 -5.24 -5.43 -34.49
CA SER A 365 -5.43 -4.10 -35.06
C SER A 365 -4.86 -4.06 -36.47
N PHE A 366 -3.56 -4.30 -36.67
CA PHE A 366 -3.00 -4.45 -38.02
C PHE A 366 -2.03 -5.61 -38.13
N SER A 367 -2.14 -6.39 -39.21
CA SER A 367 -1.27 -7.53 -39.48
C SER A 367 -0.51 -7.38 -40.81
N PHE A 368 0.80 -7.65 -40.80
CA PHE A 368 1.67 -7.59 -41.96
C PHE A 368 2.26 -8.98 -42.23
N PHE A 369 1.89 -9.57 -43.36
CA PHE A 369 2.30 -10.90 -43.78
C PHE A 369 3.12 -10.81 -45.07
N SER A 370 4.35 -11.33 -45.05
CA SER A 370 5.18 -11.40 -46.27
C SER A 370 5.09 -12.78 -46.92
N PRO A 371 5.20 -12.85 -48.26
CA PRO A 371 5.57 -14.06 -48.97
C PRO A 371 7.10 -14.17 -49.08
N GLY A 372 7.58 -15.30 -49.55
CA GLY A 372 9.01 -15.54 -49.75
C GLY A 372 9.67 -14.63 -50.80
N THR A 373 10.80 -14.04 -50.41
CA THR A 373 12.03 -13.89 -51.22
C THR A 373 12.18 -12.78 -52.30
N THR A 374 11.43 -11.68 -52.29
CA THR A 374 11.81 -10.52 -53.15
C THR A 374 12.37 -9.37 -52.32
N SER A 375 13.64 -9.06 -52.58
CA SER A 375 14.54 -8.20 -51.81
C SER A 375 14.65 -6.78 -52.40
N GLU A 376 13.53 -6.16 -52.77
CA GLU A 376 13.53 -4.77 -53.26
C GLU A 376 13.25 -3.80 -52.10
N PRO A 377 14.13 -2.81 -51.83
CA PRO A 377 13.96 -1.83 -50.74
C PRO A 377 12.72 -0.94 -50.83
N SER A 378 11.99 -0.96 -51.95
CA SER A 378 10.76 -0.19 -52.14
C SER A 378 9.50 -0.84 -51.53
N ASP A 379 9.62 -2.06 -51.00
CA ASP A 379 8.52 -2.87 -50.45
C ASP A 379 8.40 -2.78 -48.91
N VAL A 380 8.65 -1.61 -48.31
CA VAL A 380 8.59 -1.41 -46.85
C VAL A 380 7.30 -0.71 -46.44
N SER A 381 6.53 -1.35 -45.55
CA SER A 381 5.37 -0.68 -44.94
C SER A 381 5.82 0.30 -43.86
N VAL A 382 5.24 1.50 -43.84
CA VAL A 382 5.59 2.57 -42.91
C VAL A 382 4.36 3.03 -42.15
N ILE A 383 4.47 3.08 -40.82
CA ILE A 383 3.48 3.65 -39.92
C ILE A 383 4.12 4.82 -39.20
N SER A 384 3.52 6.00 -39.32
CA SER A 384 4.04 7.25 -38.78
C SER A 384 2.95 8.11 -38.15
N ASN A 385 3.30 8.88 -37.12
CA ASN A 385 2.42 9.86 -36.46
C ASN A 385 1.06 9.30 -36.00
N SER A 386 0.98 8.01 -35.68
CA SER A 386 -0.29 7.30 -35.55
C SER A 386 -0.60 6.90 -34.10
N VAL A 387 -1.86 6.54 -33.85
CA VAL A 387 -2.34 6.06 -32.55
C VAL A 387 -3.01 4.71 -32.75
N PHE A 388 -2.58 3.73 -31.98
CA PHE A 388 -3.19 2.41 -31.85
C PHE A 388 -3.62 2.26 -30.39
N ALA A 389 -4.92 2.17 -30.11
CA ALA A 389 -5.40 2.13 -28.74
C ALA A 389 -6.55 1.15 -28.53
N ALA A 390 -6.56 0.51 -27.37
CA ALA A 390 -7.71 -0.22 -26.84
C ALA A 390 -8.13 -1.39 -27.76
N GLY A 391 -7.26 -2.37 -27.96
CA GLY A 391 -7.52 -3.53 -28.81
C GLY A 391 -7.65 -4.86 -28.05
N GLY A 392 -8.53 -5.75 -28.54
CA GLY A 392 -8.72 -7.09 -27.99
C GLY A 392 -7.57 -8.07 -28.25
N GLY A 393 -6.87 -7.93 -29.39
CA GLY A 393 -5.77 -8.80 -29.83
C GLY A 393 -4.38 -8.16 -29.73
N LEU A 394 -3.59 -8.24 -30.79
CA LEU A 394 -2.29 -7.55 -30.94
C LEU A 394 -2.50 -6.16 -31.56
N GLY A 395 -1.65 -5.19 -31.19
CA GLY A 395 -1.64 -3.88 -31.84
C GLY A 395 -1.12 -3.94 -33.26
N ILE A 396 0.17 -4.25 -33.39
CA ILE A 396 0.82 -4.48 -34.69
C ILE A 396 1.37 -5.90 -34.67
N ASN A 397 0.92 -6.73 -35.60
CA ASN A 397 1.38 -8.10 -35.78
C ASN A 397 2.18 -8.20 -37.08
N GLN A 398 3.49 -8.26 -37.00
CA GLN A 398 4.38 -8.44 -38.14
C GLN A 398 4.82 -9.91 -38.26
N GLN A 399 4.71 -10.45 -39.47
CA GLN A 399 5.02 -11.83 -39.83
C GLN A 399 5.79 -11.87 -41.17
N GLY A 400 7.11 -11.69 -41.09
CA GLY A 400 8.04 -11.79 -42.23
C GLY A 400 8.17 -10.53 -43.11
N SER A 401 7.35 -9.50 -42.93
CA SER A 401 7.42 -8.25 -43.73
C SER A 401 8.43 -7.23 -43.20
N HIS A 402 9.00 -6.40 -44.07
CA HIS A 402 9.76 -5.22 -43.64
C HIS A 402 8.79 -4.12 -43.20
N VAL A 403 8.94 -3.65 -41.95
CA VAL A 403 8.03 -2.64 -41.37
C VAL A 403 8.85 -1.60 -40.61
N ILE A 404 8.53 -0.33 -40.85
CA ILE A 404 9.01 0.81 -40.05
C ILE A 404 7.81 1.37 -39.30
N VAL A 405 7.92 1.43 -37.97
CA VAL A 405 6.95 2.12 -37.11
C VAL A 405 7.68 3.26 -36.43
N GLU A 406 7.22 4.48 -36.65
CA GLU A 406 7.83 5.66 -36.09
C GLU A 406 6.81 6.62 -35.50
N SER A 407 7.21 7.38 -34.48
CA SER A 407 6.40 8.49 -33.95
C SER A 407 4.95 8.02 -33.69
N THR A 408 4.79 6.91 -32.99
CA THR A 408 3.48 6.22 -32.89
C THR A 408 3.23 5.80 -31.44
N ILE A 409 1.97 5.94 -31.02
CA ILE A 409 1.52 5.55 -29.68
C ILE A 409 0.74 4.24 -29.80
N ILE A 410 1.06 3.28 -28.95
CA ILE A 410 0.42 1.97 -28.88
C ILE A 410 0.01 1.70 -27.43
N GLU A 411 -1.29 1.59 -27.15
CA GLU A 411 -1.77 1.38 -25.79
C GLU A 411 -2.96 0.42 -25.64
N ASP A 412 -3.09 -0.19 -24.45
CA ASP A 412 -4.23 -1.02 -24.05
C ASP A 412 -4.50 -2.24 -24.95
N PHE A 413 -3.45 -3.02 -25.26
CA PHE A 413 -3.59 -4.28 -25.98
C PHE A 413 -3.49 -5.49 -25.05
N ARG A 414 -4.50 -6.38 -25.11
CA ARG A 414 -4.59 -7.54 -24.20
C ARG A 414 -3.50 -8.59 -24.41
N ARG A 415 -2.85 -8.65 -25.58
CA ARG A 415 -1.79 -9.63 -25.89
C ARG A 415 -0.41 -9.01 -26.00
N ALA A 416 -0.22 -8.10 -26.95
CA ALA A 416 1.00 -7.31 -27.08
C ALA A 416 0.74 -6.03 -27.88
N GLY A 417 1.49 -4.97 -27.60
CA GLY A 417 1.49 -3.76 -28.41
C GLY A 417 2.05 -4.03 -29.81
N VAL A 418 3.25 -4.61 -29.86
CA VAL A 418 3.89 -5.05 -31.11
C VAL A 418 4.36 -6.50 -30.97
N LEU A 419 4.02 -7.33 -31.95
CA LEU A 419 4.57 -8.68 -32.14
C LEU A 419 5.34 -8.73 -33.46
N THR A 420 6.58 -9.19 -33.44
CA THR A 420 7.38 -9.45 -34.65
C THR A 420 7.71 -10.94 -34.72
N SER A 421 7.61 -11.53 -35.92
CA SER A 421 7.89 -12.95 -36.15
C SER A 421 8.22 -13.21 -37.63
N GLY A 422 8.82 -14.36 -37.94
CA GLY A 422 9.07 -14.82 -39.31
C GLY A 422 10.54 -14.76 -39.76
N GLU A 423 10.77 -15.22 -41.00
CA GLU A 423 12.10 -15.38 -41.58
C GLU A 423 12.53 -14.16 -42.41
N LYS A 424 13.79 -13.73 -42.27
CA LYS A 424 14.45 -12.71 -43.12
C LYS A 424 13.80 -11.32 -43.14
N SER A 425 13.19 -10.89 -42.03
CA SER A 425 12.57 -9.56 -41.93
C SER A 425 13.43 -8.55 -41.17
N HIS A 426 13.26 -7.27 -41.49
CA HIS A 426 13.84 -6.16 -40.72
C HIS A 426 12.70 -5.28 -40.21
N VAL A 427 12.64 -5.09 -38.90
CA VAL A 427 11.62 -4.28 -38.24
C VAL A 427 12.30 -3.15 -37.49
N THR A 428 11.97 -1.91 -37.84
CA THR A 428 12.51 -0.72 -37.17
C THR A 428 11.38 -0.02 -36.42
N LEU A 429 11.55 0.09 -35.11
CA LEU A 429 10.63 0.72 -34.18
C LEU A 429 11.35 1.92 -33.58
N ARG A 430 10.87 3.15 -33.81
CA ARG A 430 11.53 4.34 -33.29
C ARG A 430 10.57 5.42 -32.80
N ASN A 431 10.95 6.23 -31.81
CA ASN A 431 10.08 7.30 -31.32
C ASN A 431 8.69 6.81 -30.89
N LEU A 432 8.64 5.65 -30.22
CA LEU A 432 7.37 5.02 -29.83
C LEU A 432 7.04 5.25 -28.37
N ILE A 433 5.74 5.25 -28.07
CA ILE A 433 5.22 5.06 -26.72
C ILE A 433 4.37 3.79 -26.73
N ILE A 434 4.80 2.77 -25.98
CA ILE A 434 4.06 1.50 -25.83
C ILE A 434 3.67 1.34 -24.36
N ARG A 435 2.37 1.27 -24.06
CA ARG A 435 1.93 1.20 -22.66
C ARG A 435 0.67 0.42 -22.38
N ASN A 436 0.49 0.01 -21.13
CA ASN A 436 -0.71 -0.69 -20.66
C ASN A 436 -1.07 -1.93 -21.49
N CYS A 437 -0.08 -2.56 -22.12
CA CYS A 437 -0.24 -3.81 -22.85
C CYS A 437 0.15 -5.01 -21.97
N ALA A 438 -0.31 -6.22 -22.30
CA ALA A 438 0.22 -7.41 -21.65
C ALA A 438 1.72 -7.61 -21.95
N ILE A 439 2.14 -7.31 -23.18
CA ILE A 439 3.55 -7.22 -23.55
C ILE A 439 3.74 -5.95 -24.38
N GLY A 440 4.73 -5.12 -24.09
CA GLY A 440 5.00 -3.93 -24.91
C GLY A 440 5.46 -4.34 -26.31
N LEU A 441 6.68 -4.85 -26.40
CA LEU A 441 7.27 -5.44 -27.61
C LEU A 441 7.53 -6.92 -27.39
N ARG A 442 7.01 -7.78 -28.27
CA ARG A 442 7.33 -9.21 -28.34
C ARG A 442 8.07 -9.53 -29.63
N VAL A 443 9.31 -10.00 -29.50
CA VAL A 443 10.10 -10.57 -30.59
C VAL A 443 9.95 -12.09 -30.53
N GLY A 444 9.04 -12.61 -31.36
CA GLY A 444 8.73 -14.03 -31.50
C GLY A 444 9.79 -14.80 -32.31
N TYR A 445 9.41 -15.94 -32.87
CA TYR A 445 10.31 -16.86 -33.56
C TYR A 445 10.78 -16.37 -34.95
N GLY A 446 12.00 -16.75 -35.35
CA GLY A 446 12.50 -16.65 -36.73
C GLY A 446 13.91 -16.03 -36.83
N LYS A 447 14.33 -15.69 -38.05
CA LYS A 447 15.61 -15.02 -38.37
C LYS A 447 15.38 -13.57 -38.79
N MET A 448 15.04 -12.70 -37.84
CA MET A 448 14.74 -11.29 -38.10
C MET A 448 15.70 -10.36 -37.38
N ASN A 449 15.82 -9.13 -37.87
CA ASN A 449 16.56 -8.06 -37.21
C ASN A 449 15.54 -7.01 -36.72
N VAL A 450 15.39 -6.89 -35.40
CA VAL A 450 14.50 -5.90 -34.78
C VAL A 450 15.34 -4.80 -34.14
N THR A 451 15.02 -3.56 -34.45
CA THR A 451 15.62 -2.39 -33.79
C THR A 451 14.53 -1.64 -33.05
N LEU A 452 14.72 -1.38 -31.76
CA LEU A 452 13.89 -0.49 -30.95
C LEU A 452 14.75 0.71 -30.51
N ASP A 453 14.42 1.89 -31.00
CA ASP A 453 15.23 3.11 -30.85
C ASP A 453 14.41 4.27 -30.26
N ASP A 454 15.02 5.14 -29.46
CA ASP A 454 14.42 6.37 -28.92
C ASP A 454 12.95 6.21 -28.47
N SER A 455 12.65 5.23 -27.61
CA SER A 455 11.25 4.82 -27.30
C SER A 455 10.98 4.67 -25.81
N VAL A 456 9.70 4.75 -25.42
CA VAL A 456 9.21 4.53 -24.05
C VAL A 456 8.28 3.32 -24.00
N VAL A 457 8.57 2.38 -23.10
CA VAL A 457 7.80 1.15 -22.89
C VAL A 457 7.36 1.07 -21.42
N VAL A 458 6.16 1.54 -21.11
CA VAL A 458 5.76 1.83 -19.72
C VAL A 458 4.45 1.15 -19.31
N ASN A 459 4.32 0.74 -18.05
CA ASN A 459 3.07 0.21 -17.49
C ASN A 459 2.51 -1.03 -18.24
N ASN A 460 3.36 -1.81 -18.89
CA ASN A 460 2.95 -3.08 -19.49
C ASN A 460 3.07 -4.19 -18.44
N LYS A 461 2.52 -5.38 -18.70
CA LYS A 461 2.83 -6.52 -17.84
C LYS A 461 4.30 -6.97 -18.03
N VAL A 462 4.73 -7.14 -19.28
CA VAL A 462 6.16 -7.24 -19.65
C VAL A 462 6.52 -6.12 -20.63
N GLY A 463 7.63 -5.41 -20.41
CA GLY A 463 8.09 -4.35 -21.30
C GLY A 463 8.50 -4.90 -22.67
N VAL A 464 9.65 -5.56 -22.72
CA VAL A 464 10.19 -6.21 -23.91
C VAL A 464 10.35 -7.71 -23.66
N TRP A 465 9.86 -8.54 -24.59
CA TRP A 465 9.93 -9.99 -24.54
C TRP A 465 10.65 -10.50 -25.78
N TYR A 466 11.78 -11.19 -25.61
CA TYR A 466 12.54 -11.83 -26.68
C TYR A 466 12.49 -13.36 -26.55
N GLY A 467 12.08 -14.05 -27.61
CA GLY A 467 12.11 -15.52 -27.72
C GLY A 467 10.87 -16.25 -27.20
N GLU A 468 10.83 -17.56 -27.45
CA GLU A 468 9.77 -18.48 -27.01
C GLU A 468 10.35 -19.74 -26.38
N GLY A 469 9.62 -20.36 -25.45
CA GLY A 469 10.10 -21.47 -24.61
C GLY A 469 10.35 -22.82 -25.31
N SER A 470 10.24 -22.90 -26.64
CA SER A 470 10.34 -24.18 -27.36
C SER A 470 10.96 -24.09 -28.75
N VAL A 471 11.49 -22.93 -29.16
CA VAL A 471 12.03 -22.72 -30.51
C VAL A 471 13.36 -21.99 -30.42
N ASP A 472 14.38 -22.48 -31.12
CA ASP A 472 15.66 -21.79 -31.26
C ASP A 472 15.44 -20.47 -32.01
N ASN A 473 15.54 -19.37 -31.28
CA ASN A 473 15.36 -18.04 -31.85
C ASN A 473 16.71 -17.45 -32.26
N VAL A 474 16.90 -17.28 -33.57
CA VAL A 474 18.11 -16.71 -34.19
C VAL A 474 17.85 -15.26 -34.63
N ALA A 475 16.80 -14.64 -34.11
CA ALA A 475 16.54 -13.23 -34.29
C ALA A 475 17.64 -12.39 -33.63
N THR A 476 17.78 -11.13 -34.04
CA THR A 476 18.56 -10.14 -33.30
C THR A 476 17.64 -9.01 -32.88
N LEU A 477 17.86 -8.51 -31.66
CA LEU A 477 17.15 -7.36 -31.10
C LEU A 477 18.19 -6.33 -30.63
N ASP A 478 18.23 -5.20 -31.32
CA ASP A 478 19.05 -4.05 -30.95
C ASP A 478 18.16 -3.00 -30.27
N ILE A 479 18.38 -2.75 -28.98
CA ILE A 479 17.66 -1.74 -28.20
C ILE A 479 18.58 -0.56 -27.94
N ASN A 480 18.21 0.62 -28.42
CA ASN A 480 19.00 1.85 -28.32
C ASN A 480 18.15 2.98 -27.71
N ASN A 481 18.62 3.66 -26.67
CA ASN A 481 17.91 4.79 -26.05
C ASN A 481 16.44 4.47 -25.74
N VAL A 482 16.19 3.50 -24.85
CA VAL A 482 14.83 3.10 -24.50
C VAL A 482 14.60 3.18 -23.01
N LEU A 483 13.49 3.79 -22.61
CA LEU A 483 13.02 3.84 -21.23
C LEU A 483 11.92 2.80 -21.02
N ALA A 484 12.21 1.75 -20.26
CA ALA A 484 11.26 0.70 -19.92
C ALA A 484 10.97 0.69 -18.41
N ILE A 485 9.83 1.22 -17.96
CA ILE A 485 9.54 1.44 -16.53
C ILE A 485 8.10 1.07 -16.15
N GLY A 486 7.85 0.81 -14.87
CA GLY A 486 6.50 0.52 -14.37
C GLY A 486 5.88 -0.75 -14.95
N ASN A 487 6.68 -1.61 -15.60
CA ASN A 487 6.17 -2.86 -16.16
C ASN A 487 6.01 -3.90 -15.03
N SER A 488 4.82 -4.48 -14.85
CA SER A 488 4.45 -5.14 -13.60
C SER A 488 5.15 -6.47 -13.31
N GLU A 489 5.64 -7.17 -14.34
CA GLU A 489 6.44 -8.40 -14.18
C GLU A 489 7.93 -8.16 -14.46
N LYS A 490 8.27 -7.72 -15.68
CA LYS A 490 9.67 -7.48 -16.10
C LYS A 490 9.76 -6.37 -17.14
N ASN A 491 10.84 -5.58 -17.11
CA ASN A 491 11.13 -4.62 -18.18
C ASN A 491 11.72 -5.31 -19.42
N LEU A 492 12.55 -6.35 -19.22
CA LEU A 492 13.09 -7.18 -20.29
C LEU A 492 13.05 -8.67 -19.91
N LYS A 493 12.50 -9.50 -20.81
CA LYS A 493 12.43 -10.95 -20.68
C LYS A 493 13.12 -11.61 -21.88
N VAL A 494 14.11 -12.47 -21.66
CA VAL A 494 14.88 -13.11 -22.74
C VAL A 494 14.89 -14.63 -22.58
N TYR A 495 14.44 -15.33 -23.62
CA TYR A 495 14.53 -16.78 -23.77
C TYR A 495 15.71 -17.14 -24.67
N SER A 496 16.53 -18.10 -24.21
CA SER A 496 17.64 -18.68 -24.95
C SER A 496 17.49 -20.20 -24.88
N THR A 497 17.57 -20.90 -26.02
CA THR A 497 17.47 -22.37 -26.10
C THR A 497 16.24 -22.93 -25.36
N GLY A 498 15.09 -22.26 -25.49
CA GLY A 498 13.82 -22.66 -24.86
C GLY A 498 13.71 -22.41 -23.35
N VAL A 499 14.77 -21.91 -22.69
CA VAL A 499 14.77 -21.63 -21.25
C VAL A 499 14.82 -20.12 -21.03
N GLU A 500 14.00 -19.64 -20.10
CA GLU A 500 14.06 -18.26 -19.63
C GLU A 500 15.39 -18.06 -18.89
N ARG A 501 16.20 -17.09 -19.31
CA ARG A 501 17.37 -16.72 -18.53
C ARG A 501 16.88 -15.99 -17.26
N THR A 502 17.44 -16.32 -16.10
CA THR A 502 17.00 -15.75 -14.82
C THR A 502 17.58 -14.35 -14.56
N ASN A 503 18.73 -14.02 -15.19
CA ASN A 503 19.45 -12.75 -15.04
C ASN A 503 19.40 -11.89 -16.34
N THR A 504 18.21 -11.58 -16.84
CA THR A 504 18.00 -11.11 -18.25
C THR A 504 18.16 -9.64 -18.52
N ASP A 505 18.35 -8.83 -17.49
CA ASP A 505 18.58 -7.40 -17.64
C ASP A 505 19.92 -7.10 -18.35
N ARG A 506 20.75 -8.13 -18.57
CA ARG A 506 22.07 -8.04 -19.22
C ARG A 506 22.10 -8.31 -20.73
N GLY A 507 20.95 -8.46 -21.38
CA GLY A 507 20.90 -8.81 -22.80
C GLY A 507 21.46 -10.21 -23.11
N SER A 508 21.78 -10.48 -24.38
CA SER A 508 22.40 -11.71 -24.87
C SER A 508 23.13 -11.45 -26.19
N ASP A 509 23.84 -12.43 -26.75
CA ASP A 509 24.48 -12.27 -28.08
C ASP A 509 23.48 -11.84 -29.18
N ASN A 510 22.21 -12.22 -28.99
CA ASN A 510 21.08 -11.90 -29.86
C ASN A 510 20.24 -10.71 -29.36
N VAL A 511 20.53 -10.17 -28.18
CA VAL A 511 19.81 -9.00 -27.60
C VAL A 511 20.84 -7.98 -27.13
N ARG A 512 21.09 -6.96 -27.96
CA ARG A 512 22.08 -5.92 -27.68
C ARG A 512 21.39 -4.71 -27.07
N LEU A 513 21.87 -4.28 -25.90
CA LEU A 513 21.31 -3.16 -25.17
C LEU A 513 22.29 -1.99 -25.17
N ARG A 514 21.83 -0.81 -25.56
CA ARG A 514 22.56 0.44 -25.47
C ARG A 514 21.63 1.51 -24.91
N CYS A 515 21.95 2.08 -23.74
CA CYS A 515 21.10 3.08 -23.10
C CYS A 515 19.66 2.58 -22.86
N PHE A 516 19.52 1.41 -22.25
CA PHE A 516 18.25 0.83 -21.81
C PHE A 516 18.07 1.13 -20.31
N PHE A 517 16.98 1.81 -19.96
CA PHE A 517 16.70 2.27 -18.59
C PHE A 517 15.56 1.47 -17.98
N VAL A 518 15.75 0.99 -16.74
CA VAL A 518 14.76 0.18 -16.01
C VAL A 518 14.54 0.71 -14.59
N ASN A 519 13.34 0.49 -14.04
CA ASN A 519 13.07 0.77 -12.62
C ASN A 519 13.24 -0.52 -11.82
N THR A 520 14.06 -0.51 -10.77
CA THR A 520 14.17 -1.60 -9.80
C THR A 520 13.46 -1.19 -8.52
N GLY A 521 12.50 -1.99 -8.04
CA GLY A 521 11.71 -1.74 -6.83
C GLY A 521 12.50 -1.82 -5.51
N SER A 522 13.78 -1.47 -5.51
CA SER A 522 14.67 -1.48 -4.36
C SER A 522 14.91 -0.03 -3.90
N THR A 523 14.14 0.35 -2.89
CA THR A 523 14.09 1.69 -2.30
C THR A 523 15.40 2.13 -1.63
N LYS A 524 15.65 3.45 -1.67
CA LYS A 524 16.57 4.29 -0.87
C LYS A 524 17.99 4.50 -1.42
N ARG A 525 18.13 5.39 -2.41
CA ARG A 525 19.20 6.42 -2.46
C ARG A 525 18.78 7.54 -3.42
N THR A 526 19.08 8.79 -3.08
CA THR A 526 18.80 9.97 -3.92
C THR A 526 19.48 9.84 -5.29
N PRO A 527 18.73 9.90 -6.41
CA PRO A 527 19.29 9.75 -7.75
C PRO A 527 20.17 10.96 -8.14
N LYS A 528 21.33 10.72 -8.79
CA LYS A 528 22.12 11.76 -9.48
C LYS A 528 21.58 12.13 -10.86
N SER A 529 20.56 11.41 -11.33
CA SER A 529 19.84 11.72 -12.57
C SER A 529 18.46 12.24 -12.17
N THR A 530 18.22 13.53 -12.33
CA THR A 530 16.91 14.11 -12.07
C THR A 530 16.03 13.88 -13.30
N PHE A 531 15.16 12.87 -13.23
CA PHE A 531 14.01 12.81 -14.13
C PHE A 531 13.09 13.98 -13.75
N SER A 532 13.18 15.07 -14.50
CA SER A 532 12.31 16.23 -14.29
C SER A 532 11.44 16.43 -15.52
N LEU A 533 10.14 16.17 -15.37
CA LEU A 533 9.17 16.81 -16.23
C LEU A 533 9.17 18.29 -15.83
N PRO A 534 9.46 19.24 -16.72
CA PRO A 534 9.49 20.65 -16.35
C PRO A 534 8.15 21.03 -15.71
N GLN A 535 8.21 21.52 -14.46
CA GLN A 535 7.03 22.03 -13.76
C GLN A 535 6.36 23.09 -14.63
N ARG A 536 5.04 22.91 -14.78
CA ARG A 536 4.09 23.76 -15.51
C ARG A 536 4.52 25.23 -15.48
N MET A 537 5.14 25.73 -16.55
CA MET A 537 5.37 27.16 -16.71
C MET A 537 4.06 27.79 -17.21
N PRO A 538 3.34 28.61 -16.41
CA PRO A 538 1.98 29.05 -16.75
C PRO A 538 1.88 30.01 -17.95
N GLN A 539 2.98 30.33 -18.64
CA GLN A 539 3.04 31.43 -19.61
C GLN A 539 3.70 31.10 -20.96
N LYS A 540 4.01 29.84 -21.29
CA LYS A 540 4.53 29.49 -22.64
C LYS A 540 3.75 28.33 -23.26
N PRO A 541 3.37 28.42 -24.55
CA PRO A 541 2.69 27.34 -25.25
C PRO A 541 3.65 26.15 -25.38
N CYS A 542 3.23 25.02 -24.80
CA CYS A 542 3.69 23.66 -25.04
C CYS A 542 5.06 23.46 -25.72
N LEU A 543 6.13 23.50 -24.93
CA LEU A 543 7.36 22.79 -25.29
C LEU A 543 7.12 21.30 -25.03
N GLN A 544 7.58 20.41 -25.93
CA GLN A 544 7.66 18.98 -25.64
C GLN A 544 8.31 18.81 -24.27
N PRO A 545 7.78 17.99 -23.35
CA PRO A 545 8.55 17.58 -22.19
C PRO A 545 9.73 16.83 -22.75
N GLN A 546 10.87 17.52 -22.80
CA GLN A 546 12.13 16.87 -23.12
C GLN A 546 12.37 15.94 -21.95
N VAL A 547 12.24 14.64 -22.20
CA VAL A 547 12.70 13.63 -21.27
C VAL A 547 14.22 13.71 -21.28
N TYR A 548 14.76 14.68 -20.55
CA TYR A 548 16.20 14.82 -20.38
C TYR A 548 16.66 13.79 -19.36
N LEU A 549 17.08 12.65 -19.88
CA LEU A 549 18.10 11.86 -19.21
C LEU A 549 19.45 12.44 -19.63
N ASP A 550 19.95 13.40 -18.86
CA ASP A 550 21.29 13.95 -19.07
C ASP A 550 22.31 12.93 -18.54
N HIS A 551 22.69 12.00 -19.41
CA HIS A 551 23.79 11.08 -19.19
C HIS A 551 24.84 11.34 -20.29
N PRO A 552 26.14 11.49 -19.95
CA PRO A 552 27.16 11.94 -20.89
C PRO A 552 27.34 11.05 -22.14
N GLU A 553 26.80 9.83 -22.12
CA GLU A 553 26.85 8.87 -23.23
C GLU A 553 25.48 8.42 -23.78
N CYS A 554 24.39 8.87 -23.16
CA CYS A 554 23.02 8.48 -23.55
C CYS A 554 22.14 9.72 -23.64
N GLN A 555 21.65 10.04 -24.85
CA GLN A 555 20.66 11.09 -25.06
C GLN A 555 19.35 10.42 -25.48
N LEU A 556 18.40 10.33 -24.55
CA LEU A 556 17.04 9.91 -24.89
C LEU A 556 16.27 11.13 -25.41
N ASN A 557 15.88 11.11 -26.68
CA ASN A 557 15.07 12.19 -27.27
C ASN A 557 13.91 11.61 -28.07
N VAL A 558 12.87 11.15 -27.36
CA VAL A 558 11.68 10.56 -27.98
C VAL A 558 10.87 11.64 -28.68
N GLN A 559 10.94 11.70 -30.01
CA GLN A 559 10.13 12.60 -30.83
C GLN A 559 8.75 11.99 -31.08
N VAL A 560 7.87 12.09 -30.09
CA VAL A 560 6.46 11.69 -30.26
C VAL A 560 5.79 12.61 -31.29
N PRO A 561 4.72 12.18 -32.00
CA PRO A 561 3.96 12.99 -32.96
C PRO A 561 3.63 14.40 -32.44
N ARG A 562 3.26 15.32 -33.35
CA ARG A 562 2.82 16.72 -33.08
C ARG A 562 1.57 16.85 -32.18
N ALA A 563 1.44 16.03 -31.14
CA ALA A 563 0.66 16.28 -29.96
C ALA A 563 1.50 17.17 -29.03
N GLU A 564 1.47 18.47 -29.30
CA GLU A 564 1.90 19.49 -28.35
C GLU A 564 1.23 19.19 -26.99
N CYS A 565 2.06 18.79 -26.00
CA CYS A 565 1.73 18.43 -24.62
C CYS A 565 0.91 17.12 -24.40
N MET A 566 1.58 16.01 -24.09
CA MET A 566 0.94 14.72 -23.71
C MET A 566 1.20 14.25 -22.26
N TRP A 567 1.84 15.06 -21.40
CA TRP A 567 2.32 14.62 -20.08
C TRP A 567 1.82 15.44 -18.88
N THR A 568 0.88 16.38 -19.07
CA THR A 568 0.49 17.30 -17.98
C THR A 568 -0.36 16.67 -16.87
N ASP A 569 -1.02 15.53 -17.15
CA ASP A 569 -1.84 14.81 -16.16
C ASP A 569 -1.16 13.53 -15.65
N TYR A 570 0.07 13.27 -16.11
CA TYR A 570 0.94 12.34 -15.39
C TYR A 570 1.36 13.08 -14.13
N SER A 571 0.76 12.75 -12.99
CA SER A 571 1.50 12.79 -11.74
C SER A 571 2.38 11.55 -11.84
N PRO A 572 3.65 11.63 -12.32
CA PRO A 572 4.57 10.62 -11.85
C PRO A 572 4.42 10.73 -10.32
N GLU A 573 4.12 9.63 -9.62
CA GLU A 573 4.84 9.50 -8.36
C GLU A 573 6.27 9.87 -8.72
N PRO A 574 6.87 10.92 -8.10
CA PRO A 574 8.17 11.40 -8.53
C PRO A 574 9.03 10.17 -8.77
N LEU A 575 9.52 9.99 -10.00
CA LEU A 575 10.37 8.85 -10.36
C LEU A 575 11.73 9.10 -9.71
N VAL A 576 11.74 9.05 -8.38
CA VAL A 576 12.89 8.68 -7.59
C VAL A 576 13.13 7.21 -7.95
N ASP A 577 14.38 6.87 -8.31
CA ASP A 577 14.86 5.50 -8.54
C ASP A 577 14.88 4.95 -9.99
N ALA A 578 14.85 5.79 -11.04
CA ALA A 578 15.23 5.32 -12.39
C ALA A 578 16.75 5.06 -12.48
N ARG A 579 17.18 3.82 -12.74
CA ARG A 579 18.60 3.44 -12.84
C ARG A 579 19.01 3.15 -14.29
N LEU A 580 20.25 3.50 -14.62
CA LEU A 580 20.92 3.11 -15.86
C LEU A 580 21.62 1.77 -15.60
N GLU A 581 21.20 0.70 -16.25
CA GLU A 581 21.96 -0.55 -16.25
C GLU A 581 23.08 -0.44 -17.28
N ARG A 582 24.30 -0.13 -16.81
CA ARG A 582 25.50 -0.14 -17.64
C ARG A 582 26.22 -1.48 -17.48
N ILE A 583 26.29 -2.25 -18.55
CA ILE A 583 27.02 -3.53 -18.63
C ILE A 583 28.40 -3.29 -19.22
N ASP A 584 29.23 -2.49 -18.54
CA ASP A 584 30.67 -2.54 -18.76
C ASP A 584 31.37 -2.17 -17.45
N LEU A 585 31.62 -3.19 -16.64
CA LEU A 585 32.44 -3.10 -15.45
C LEU A 585 33.89 -2.83 -15.88
N CYS A 586 34.26 -1.55 -15.86
CA CYS A 586 35.65 -1.12 -15.71
C CYS A 586 36.26 -1.86 -14.50
N ALA A 587 37.14 -2.82 -14.75
CA ALA A 587 37.81 -3.63 -13.72
C ALA A 587 38.62 -2.78 -12.71
N ASN A 588 38.86 -1.49 -12.99
CA ASN A 588 39.73 -0.60 -12.23
C ASN A 588 39.02 0.65 -11.65
N CYS A 589 37.67 0.69 -11.61
CA CYS A 589 36.94 1.91 -11.24
C CYS A 589 36.43 1.95 -9.78
N CYS A 590 36.81 1.01 -8.91
CA CYS A 590 36.41 1.02 -7.49
C CYS A 590 37.09 2.16 -6.73
N LYS A 591 36.32 2.95 -5.98
CA LYS A 591 36.83 3.92 -5.00
C LYS A 591 36.62 3.33 -3.60
N GLU A 592 37.61 3.47 -2.71
CA GLU A 592 37.38 3.25 -1.28
C GLU A 592 36.33 4.28 -0.82
N ALA A 593 35.24 3.82 -0.24
CA ALA A 593 34.16 4.68 0.23
C ALA A 593 34.09 4.64 1.75
N THR A 594 34.05 5.82 2.34
CA THR A 594 33.77 6.04 3.77
C THR A 594 32.28 6.17 4.06
N GLU A 595 31.41 6.07 3.05
CA GLU A 595 29.96 6.18 3.20
C GLU A 595 29.34 4.89 3.75
N GLU A 596 28.38 5.01 4.67
CA GLU A 596 27.63 3.88 5.22
C GLU A 596 26.95 3.05 4.10
N LEU A 597 27.18 1.74 4.14
CA LEU A 597 26.52 0.78 3.26
C LEU A 597 25.00 0.82 3.51
N THR A 598 24.22 1.01 2.46
CA THR A 598 22.76 0.87 2.52
C THR A 598 22.41 -0.59 2.21
N PHE A 599 22.03 -1.34 3.25
CA PHE A 599 21.71 -2.78 3.18
C PHE A 599 20.24 -3.01 2.76
N GLY A 600 19.96 -4.01 1.91
CA GLY A 600 18.59 -4.36 1.47
C GLY A 600 18.39 -4.79 0.00
N SER A 601 19.45 -4.86 -0.82
CA SER A 601 19.39 -5.40 -2.20
C SER A 601 20.67 -6.17 -2.49
N TYR A 602 20.54 -7.50 -2.55
CA TYR A 602 21.67 -8.46 -2.51
C TYR A 602 21.93 -9.13 -3.86
N ASP A 603 21.44 -8.58 -4.98
CA ASP A 603 21.63 -9.19 -6.30
C ASP A 603 23.03 -8.90 -6.91
N HIS A 604 23.84 -8.04 -6.30
CA HIS A 604 25.07 -7.48 -6.90
C HIS A 604 26.29 -7.39 -5.96
N TRP A 605 26.55 -8.40 -5.13
CA TRP A 605 27.74 -8.46 -4.29
C TRP A 605 28.76 -9.48 -4.80
N ARG A 606 30.04 -9.25 -4.49
CA ARG A 606 31.07 -10.29 -4.55
C ARG A 606 31.96 -10.20 -3.32
N LEU A 607 32.29 -11.36 -2.77
CA LEU A 607 33.39 -11.47 -1.81
C LEU A 607 34.68 -11.66 -2.60
N LYS A 608 35.70 -10.85 -2.29
CA LYS A 608 37.08 -11.11 -2.73
C LYS A 608 38.03 -10.95 -1.57
N ASP A 609 39.30 -11.28 -1.81
CA ASP A 609 40.39 -11.10 -0.85
C ASP A 609 40.09 -11.79 0.49
N ILE A 610 39.52 -13.00 0.41
CA ILE A 610 39.14 -13.80 1.58
C ILE A 610 40.40 -14.15 2.37
N GLN A 611 40.41 -13.75 3.64
CA GLN A 611 41.54 -13.84 4.56
C GLN A 611 41.05 -14.40 5.91
N ASP A 612 42.00 -14.77 6.77
CA ASP A 612 41.71 -15.29 8.11
C ASP A 612 40.73 -16.46 8.14
N LEU A 613 40.69 -17.32 7.10
CA LEU A 613 39.89 -18.55 7.15
C LEU A 613 40.35 -19.38 8.35
N LYS A 614 39.44 -19.57 9.30
CA LYS A 614 39.64 -20.41 10.47
C LYS A 614 38.50 -21.40 10.53
N ASP A 615 38.85 -22.66 10.75
CA ASP A 615 37.90 -23.64 11.24
C ASP A 615 37.28 -23.04 12.52
N ALA A 616 35.97 -22.87 12.51
CA ALA A 616 35.26 -22.61 13.75
C ALA A 616 35.15 -23.95 14.45
N SER A 617 36.13 -24.27 15.31
CA SER A 617 36.08 -25.49 16.10
C SER A 617 34.91 -25.38 17.08
N ILE A 618 34.03 -26.36 17.01
CA ILE A 618 32.90 -26.50 17.93
C ILE A 618 33.09 -27.81 18.65
N SER A 619 33.42 -27.74 19.93
CA SER A 619 33.17 -28.86 20.83
C SER A 619 31.74 -28.73 21.33
N THR A 620 30.82 -29.59 20.86
CA THR A 620 29.62 -29.86 21.65
C THR A 620 30.00 -30.86 22.73
N GLU A 621 29.53 -30.68 23.97
CA GLU A 621 29.66 -31.73 24.97
C GLU A 621 28.96 -32.99 24.45
N GLY A 622 29.74 -34.03 24.13
CA GLY A 622 29.24 -35.30 23.61
C GLY A 622 29.44 -35.54 22.11
N SER A 623 29.89 -34.57 21.31
CA SER A 623 30.29 -34.87 19.92
C SER A 623 31.55 -35.73 19.89
N ALA A 624 31.53 -36.81 19.10
CA ALA A 624 32.72 -37.61 18.83
C ALA A 624 33.87 -36.71 18.32
N PRO A 625 35.14 -36.98 18.68
CA PRO A 625 36.28 -36.24 18.17
C PRO A 625 36.27 -36.25 16.63
N GLY A 626 36.08 -35.08 16.00
CA GLY A 626 36.06 -34.92 14.53
C GLY A 626 34.79 -34.33 13.90
N ALA A 627 33.77 -33.96 14.67
CA ALA A 627 32.56 -33.27 14.16
C ALA A 627 32.69 -31.73 14.19
N GLU A 628 33.80 -31.18 13.69
CA GLU A 628 34.03 -29.73 13.59
C GLU A 628 33.43 -29.20 12.28
N CYS A 629 32.30 -28.51 12.36
CA CYS A 629 31.60 -27.98 11.20
C CYS A 629 31.28 -26.49 11.40
N GLY A 630 32.09 -25.61 10.80
CA GLY A 630 31.86 -24.18 10.83
C GLY A 630 33.06 -23.41 10.28
N LEU A 631 32.81 -22.23 9.72
CA LEU A 631 33.85 -21.41 9.09
C LEU A 631 33.74 -19.95 9.49
N SER A 632 34.80 -19.33 9.99
CA SER A 632 34.90 -17.86 10.09
C SER A 632 35.99 -17.34 9.18
N PHE A 633 35.73 -16.21 8.51
CA PHE A 633 36.70 -15.57 7.63
C PHE A 633 36.46 -14.05 7.53
N SER A 634 37.51 -13.32 7.22
CA SER A 634 37.43 -11.90 6.84
C SER A 634 37.35 -11.83 5.31
N ALA A 635 36.54 -10.94 4.75
CA ALA A 635 36.50 -10.75 3.30
C ALA A 635 36.29 -9.28 2.95
N ASP A 636 36.81 -8.89 1.80
CA ASP A 636 36.45 -7.61 1.23
C ASP A 636 35.07 -7.77 0.55
N PHE A 637 34.07 -7.07 1.07
CA PHE A 637 32.73 -7.00 0.49
C PHE A 637 32.74 -5.95 -0.61
N TYR A 638 32.60 -6.42 -1.84
CA TYR A 638 32.40 -5.56 -2.98
C TYR A 638 30.92 -5.49 -3.24
N GLN A 639 30.29 -4.40 -2.82
CA GLN A 639 28.95 -4.06 -3.30
C GLN A 639 29.11 -3.33 -4.62
N TYR A 640 28.74 -3.99 -5.70
CA TYR A 640 28.69 -3.35 -7.01
C TYR A 640 27.37 -2.58 -7.06
N THR A 641 27.44 -1.29 -6.80
CA THR A 641 26.32 -0.38 -7.09
C THR A 641 26.49 0.17 -8.49
N ASP A 642 25.40 0.53 -9.16
CA ASP A 642 25.35 0.89 -10.59
C ASP A 642 26.18 2.13 -10.98
N SER A 643 26.82 2.81 -10.02
CA SER A 643 27.71 3.96 -10.28
C SER A 643 29.03 3.97 -9.50
N GLN A 644 29.20 3.09 -8.51
CA GLN A 644 30.41 2.95 -7.73
C GLN A 644 30.54 1.50 -7.26
N CYS A 645 31.69 0.90 -7.50
CA CYS A 645 32.09 -0.27 -6.74
C CYS A 645 32.49 0.23 -5.35
N LEU A 646 31.59 0.04 -4.37
CA LEU A 646 31.85 0.34 -2.96
C LEU A 646 32.59 -0.87 -2.40
N LYS A 647 33.86 -0.65 -2.05
CA LYS A 647 34.65 -1.62 -1.32
C LYS A 647 34.52 -1.33 0.17
N SER A 648 33.92 -2.23 0.91
CA SER A 648 33.94 -2.21 2.37
C SER A 648 34.53 -3.52 2.87
N LYS A 649 35.40 -3.48 3.87
CA LYS A 649 35.87 -4.71 4.51
C LYS A 649 34.77 -5.21 5.43
N VAL A 650 34.35 -6.45 5.26
CA VAL A 650 33.42 -7.08 6.18
C VAL A 650 34.10 -8.24 6.88
N ARG A 651 33.86 -8.37 8.17
CA ARG A 651 34.19 -9.61 8.87
C ARG A 651 32.98 -10.53 8.86
N ILE A 652 33.14 -11.75 8.39
CA ILE A 652 32.05 -12.72 8.27
C ILE A 652 32.19 -13.76 9.39
N LYS A 653 31.17 -13.83 10.26
CA LYS A 653 31.11 -14.78 11.38
C LYS A 653 30.16 -15.95 11.01
N SER A 654 30.75 -17.11 10.72
CA SER A 654 30.16 -18.47 10.68
C SER A 654 29.26 -18.89 9.49
N VAL A 655 28.92 -20.20 9.44
CA VAL A 655 28.11 -20.91 8.42
C VAL A 655 27.46 -22.14 9.12
N PHE A 656 26.14 -22.17 9.36
CA PHE A 656 25.50 -23.30 10.11
C PHE A 656 24.08 -23.66 9.67
N SER A 657 23.77 -24.96 9.56
CA SER A 657 22.48 -25.50 9.12
C SER A 657 21.38 -25.52 10.17
N ASN A 658 21.78 -25.61 11.43
CA ASN A 658 20.88 -25.96 12.50
C ASN A 658 20.79 -24.80 13.48
N ILE A 659 19.66 -24.10 13.47
CA ILE A 659 19.30 -23.07 14.46
C ILE A 659 19.38 -23.59 15.91
N SER A 660 19.24 -24.91 16.12
CA SER A 660 19.39 -25.54 17.43
C SER A 660 20.85 -25.65 17.89
N HIS A 661 21.81 -25.22 17.07
CA HIS A 661 23.21 -25.21 17.40
C HIS A 661 23.60 -23.93 18.15
N ASN A 662 24.32 -24.08 19.27
CA ASN A 662 24.71 -23.00 20.18
C ASN A 662 25.44 -21.81 19.50
N GLN A 663 26.22 -22.04 18.44
CA GLN A 663 26.84 -20.94 17.67
C GLN A 663 25.88 -20.24 16.69
N ALA A 664 24.92 -20.94 16.08
CA ALA A 664 23.90 -20.32 15.22
C ALA A 664 22.96 -19.45 16.06
N GLU A 665 22.58 -19.94 17.23
CA GLU A 665 21.88 -19.20 18.28
C GLU A 665 22.63 -17.91 18.65
N SER A 666 23.97 -18.00 18.84
CA SER A 666 24.86 -16.86 19.09
C SER A 666 24.70 -15.74 18.04
N HIS A 667 24.63 -16.06 16.75
CA HIS A 667 24.50 -15.04 15.69
C HIS A 667 23.12 -14.42 15.61
N LEU A 668 22.06 -15.22 15.81
CA LEU A 668 20.70 -14.69 15.85
C LEU A 668 20.53 -13.71 17.02
N ARG A 669 21.20 -13.96 18.16
CA ARG A 669 21.26 -13.04 19.31
C ARG A 669 22.02 -11.75 19.00
N GLU A 670 23.07 -11.85 18.21
CA GLU A 670 23.85 -10.71 17.72
C GLU A 670 23.02 -9.82 16.76
N LEU A 671 22.18 -10.41 15.89
CA LEU A 671 21.21 -9.64 15.10
C LEU A 671 20.10 -9.05 15.95
N LYS A 672 19.56 -9.83 16.90
CA LYS A 672 18.50 -9.39 17.81
C LYS A 672 18.94 -8.18 18.63
N THR A 673 20.19 -8.14 19.07
CA THR A 673 20.77 -7.01 19.82
C THR A 673 20.95 -5.78 18.96
N TYR A 674 21.34 -5.94 17.71
CA TYR A 674 21.33 -4.82 16.76
C TYR A 674 19.92 -4.25 16.56
N TYR A 675 18.92 -5.10 16.33
CA TYR A 675 17.53 -4.66 16.21
C TYR A 675 17.02 -3.98 17.49
N PHE A 676 17.39 -4.50 18.65
CA PHE A 676 17.01 -3.91 19.93
C PHE A 676 17.67 -2.55 20.17
N ASP A 677 18.94 -2.40 19.81
CA ASP A 677 19.63 -1.11 19.88
C ASP A 677 18.99 -0.07 18.94
N ARG A 678 18.45 -0.49 17.79
CA ARG A 678 17.65 0.39 16.91
C ARG A 678 16.33 0.81 17.52
N VAL A 679 15.65 -0.09 18.22
CA VAL A 679 14.44 0.23 19.00
C VAL A 679 14.76 1.23 20.12
N LEU A 680 15.87 1.01 20.82
CA LEU A 680 16.31 1.85 21.92
C LEU A 680 16.88 3.20 21.47
N GLN A 681 17.55 3.22 20.31
CA GLN A 681 18.32 4.32 19.74
C GLN A 681 19.55 4.71 20.58
N PHE A 682 20.25 3.71 21.17
CA PHE A 682 21.45 3.99 21.96
C PHE A 682 22.74 3.98 21.13
N HIS A 683 22.70 3.42 19.91
CA HIS A 683 23.86 3.29 19.02
C HIS A 683 25.03 2.56 19.70
N LEU A 684 24.68 1.56 20.51
CA LEU A 684 25.62 0.77 21.26
C LEU A 684 26.08 -0.44 20.44
N THR A 685 25.30 -0.97 19.51
CA THR A 685 25.71 -2.14 18.73
C THR A 685 26.34 -1.74 17.40
N PRO A 686 27.28 -2.52 16.86
CA PRO A 686 27.68 -2.34 15.47
C PRO A 686 26.46 -2.51 14.55
N PRO A 687 26.48 -1.90 13.36
CA PRO A 687 25.60 -2.33 12.29
C PRO A 687 25.81 -3.81 12.00
N SER A 688 24.79 -4.63 12.25
CA SER A 688 24.78 -6.06 11.95
C SER A 688 23.59 -6.40 11.06
N PHE A 689 23.78 -7.31 10.12
CA PHE A 689 22.70 -7.82 9.27
C PHE A 689 22.97 -9.30 9.02
N GLY A 690 21.90 -10.07 8.88
CA GLY A 690 21.99 -11.46 8.50
C GLY A 690 21.81 -11.58 6.99
N LEU A 691 22.61 -12.44 6.36
CA LEU A 691 22.47 -12.80 4.95
C LEU A 691 22.60 -14.31 4.80
N MET A 692 21.73 -14.90 3.98
CA MET A 692 21.91 -16.26 3.49
C MET A 692 22.86 -16.24 2.29
N LEU A 693 24.11 -16.71 2.46
CA LEU A 693 25.06 -16.75 1.35
C LEU A 693 24.78 -17.93 0.42
N ASP A 694 24.72 -17.64 -0.87
CA ASP A 694 25.00 -18.62 -1.91
C ASP A 694 26.51 -18.64 -2.22
N PHE A 695 27.18 -19.72 -1.83
CA PHE A 695 28.61 -19.91 -2.05
C PHE A 695 29.00 -20.09 -3.52
N SER A 696 28.03 -20.31 -4.42
CA SER A 696 28.27 -20.36 -5.87
C SER A 696 28.91 -19.08 -6.43
N HIS A 697 28.84 -17.98 -5.68
CA HIS A 697 29.40 -16.67 -6.06
C HIS A 697 30.81 -16.38 -5.52
N ILE A 698 31.43 -17.30 -4.75
CA ILE A 698 32.81 -17.14 -4.28
C ILE A 698 33.77 -17.54 -5.41
N LEU A 699 34.45 -16.54 -5.98
CA LEU A 699 35.35 -16.72 -7.12
C LEU A 699 36.80 -17.05 -6.72
N ASP A 700 37.11 -17.06 -5.43
CA ASP A 700 38.42 -17.46 -4.92
C ASP A 700 38.50 -18.98 -4.86
N SER A 701 39.29 -19.57 -5.77
CA SER A 701 39.41 -21.03 -5.91
C SER A 701 39.98 -21.72 -4.67
N ASN A 702 40.81 -21.04 -3.87
CA ASN A 702 41.39 -21.61 -2.65
C ASN A 702 40.38 -21.57 -1.50
N ALA A 703 39.63 -20.47 -1.37
CA ALA A 703 38.56 -20.37 -0.39
C ALA A 703 37.38 -21.30 -0.73
N SER A 704 37.02 -21.42 -2.02
CA SER A 704 35.95 -22.32 -2.49
C SER A 704 36.22 -23.77 -2.09
N ALA A 705 37.44 -24.28 -2.31
CA ALA A 705 37.77 -25.65 -1.92
C ALA A 705 37.70 -25.90 -0.40
N PHE A 706 38.05 -24.90 0.40
CA PHE A 706 37.95 -24.97 1.87
C PHE A 706 36.48 -24.91 2.34
N ILE A 707 35.68 -24.04 1.72
CA ILE A 707 34.25 -23.88 1.97
C ILE A 707 33.51 -25.16 1.58
N ASP A 708 33.75 -25.69 0.38
CA ASP A 708 33.15 -26.94 -0.11
C ASP A 708 33.46 -28.12 0.83
N LYS A 709 34.71 -28.21 1.30
CA LYS A 709 35.12 -29.20 2.31
C LYS A 709 34.34 -29.02 3.62
N THR A 710 34.16 -27.78 4.08
CA THR A 710 33.44 -27.48 5.32
C THR A 710 31.93 -27.73 5.17
N MET A 711 31.34 -27.40 4.02
CA MET A 711 29.92 -27.61 3.69
C MET A 711 29.57 -29.07 3.44
N SER A 712 30.55 -29.89 3.05
CA SER A 712 30.40 -31.34 2.90
C SER A 712 30.47 -32.11 4.23
N CYS A 713 30.59 -31.41 5.36
CA CYS A 713 30.47 -32.04 6.66
C CYS A 713 29.02 -32.52 6.84
N GLY A 714 28.82 -33.80 7.20
CA GLY A 714 27.53 -34.51 7.12
C GLY A 714 26.41 -34.03 8.05
N LEU A 715 26.36 -32.76 8.43
CA LEU A 715 25.31 -32.15 9.25
C LEU A 715 24.10 -31.78 8.39
N SER A 716 23.25 -32.75 8.09
CA SER A 716 21.86 -32.46 7.73
C SER A 716 21.05 -32.08 8.98
N ASP A 717 20.01 -31.27 8.84
CA ASP A 717 19.02 -31.16 9.91
C ASP A 717 18.38 -32.55 10.18
N ASN A 718 17.61 -32.69 11.26
CA ASN A 718 16.94 -33.97 11.57
C ASN A 718 16.03 -34.51 10.44
N ASN A 719 15.78 -33.71 9.40
CA ASN A 719 14.95 -34.02 8.24
C ASN A 719 15.76 -34.22 6.94
N GLY A 720 17.10 -34.21 6.98
CA GLY A 720 17.94 -34.43 5.80
C GLY A 720 18.16 -33.18 4.93
N ASN A 721 17.72 -31.99 5.35
CA ASN A 721 17.87 -30.76 4.56
C ASN A 721 19.30 -30.23 4.63
N GLN A 722 19.75 -29.66 3.51
CA GLN A 722 21.05 -29.01 3.40
C GLN A 722 21.15 -27.74 4.26
N VAL A 723 22.40 -27.40 4.55
CA VAL A 723 22.82 -26.35 5.47
C VAL A 723 22.61 -24.96 4.91
N SER A 724 21.76 -24.14 5.55
CA SER A 724 21.69 -22.69 5.31
C SER A 724 22.92 -21.99 5.91
N THR A 725 23.44 -20.95 5.26
CA THR A 725 24.58 -20.18 5.75
C THR A 725 24.11 -18.89 6.39
N PHE A 726 24.70 -18.47 7.51
CA PHE A 726 24.37 -17.20 8.17
C PHE A 726 25.58 -16.29 8.23
N VAL A 727 25.48 -15.11 7.65
CA VAL A 727 26.55 -14.11 7.75
C VAL A 727 26.11 -12.94 8.58
N THR A 728 26.84 -12.70 9.66
CA THR A 728 26.85 -11.40 10.33
C THR A 728 28.09 -10.64 9.86
N ALA A 729 27.91 -9.48 9.22
CA ALA A 729 28.99 -8.64 8.73
C ALA A 729 29.27 -7.43 9.65
N TRP A 730 30.55 -7.19 9.94
CA TRP A 730 31.05 -6.06 10.75
C TRP A 730 31.86 -5.04 9.93
N VAL A 731 31.78 -3.75 10.29
CA VAL A 731 32.38 -2.58 9.62
C VAL A 731 33.91 -2.42 9.92
N PRO A 732 34.77 -1.93 9.00
CA PRO A 732 36.25 -2.04 9.09
C PRO A 732 36.99 -1.23 10.16
N ASP A 733 36.40 -0.19 10.75
CA ASP A 733 37.16 0.88 11.45
C ASP A 733 37.17 0.82 12.98
N ILE A 734 36.92 -0.36 13.53
CA ILE A 734 36.83 -0.55 14.97
C ILE A 734 38.17 -1.08 15.53
N GLY A 735 38.70 -0.42 16.57
CA GLY A 735 39.88 -0.86 17.30
C GLY A 735 39.53 -1.89 18.40
N MET A 736 40.34 -2.95 18.54
CA MET A 736 40.12 -4.00 19.54
C MET A 736 40.87 -3.69 20.84
N PHE A 737 40.14 -3.52 21.94
CA PHE A 737 40.68 -3.33 23.29
C PHE A 737 40.48 -4.61 24.12
N THR A 738 41.54 -5.35 24.36
CA THR A 738 41.48 -6.53 25.23
C THR A 738 41.58 -6.07 26.70
N LYS A 739 40.56 -6.37 27.52
CA LYS A 739 40.50 -6.18 29.00
C LYS A 739 39.96 -4.84 29.56
N LEU A 740 38.73 -4.43 29.22
CA LEU A 740 38.03 -3.36 29.95
C LEU A 740 37.05 -3.94 31.01
N SER A 741 37.13 -3.49 32.26
CA SER A 741 36.17 -3.81 33.34
C SER A 741 34.96 -2.86 33.31
N VAL A 742 33.85 -3.20 33.99
CA VAL A 742 32.68 -2.29 34.10
C VAL A 742 33.07 -0.97 34.78
N LEU A 743 33.96 -1.04 35.77
CA LEU A 743 34.59 0.12 36.43
C LEU A 743 35.40 1.02 35.49
N LEU A 744 35.93 0.48 34.38
CA LEU A 744 36.66 1.27 33.39
C LEU A 744 35.72 1.92 32.36
N ALA A 745 34.52 1.39 32.13
CA ALA A 745 33.52 2.03 31.27
C ALA A 745 33.03 3.36 31.85
N ASP A 746 32.89 3.42 33.18
CA ASP A 746 32.50 4.61 33.94
C ASP A 746 33.54 5.76 33.81
N LEU A 747 34.83 5.40 33.68
CA LEU A 747 35.94 6.35 33.57
C LEU A 747 36.12 6.96 32.18
N VAL A 748 35.63 6.30 31.11
CA VAL A 748 35.99 6.68 29.73
C VAL A 748 34.87 7.45 29.02
N HIS A 749 33.59 7.28 29.38
CA HIS A 749 32.51 8.15 28.86
C HIS A 749 31.25 8.17 29.76
N PRO A 750 31.15 9.11 30.74
CA PRO A 750 30.06 9.10 31.73
C PRO A 750 28.66 9.30 31.12
N LYS A 751 28.57 9.89 29.92
CA LYS A 751 27.27 10.13 29.24
C LYS A 751 26.63 8.86 28.65
N ASN A 752 27.43 7.83 28.36
CA ASN A 752 26.95 6.59 27.73
C ASN A 752 26.94 5.39 28.70
N PHE A 753 27.51 5.55 29.90
CA PHE A 753 27.59 4.50 30.91
C PHE A 753 26.21 3.94 31.28
N TYR A 754 25.25 4.81 31.54
CA TYR A 754 23.90 4.42 31.94
C TYR A 754 23.10 3.75 30.81
N PRO A 755 23.03 4.31 29.58
CA PRO A 755 22.50 3.59 28.42
C PRO A 755 23.14 2.21 28.21
N TYR A 756 24.46 2.11 28.40
CA TYR A 756 25.22 0.86 28.27
C TYR A 756 24.81 -0.20 29.30
N VAL A 757 24.85 0.14 30.60
CA VAL A 757 24.52 -0.82 31.68
C VAL A 757 23.06 -1.26 31.56
N MET A 758 22.17 -0.33 31.21
CA MET A 758 20.76 -0.61 31.00
C MET A 758 20.52 -1.49 29.77
N PHE A 759 21.22 -1.26 28.64
CA PHE A 759 21.14 -2.15 27.48
C PHE A 759 21.53 -3.58 27.86
N LEU A 760 22.65 -3.76 28.57
CA LEU A 760 23.10 -5.08 29.03
C LEU A 760 22.09 -5.76 29.96
N TYR A 761 21.47 -4.98 30.85
CA TYR A 761 20.43 -5.50 31.74
C TYR A 761 19.19 -5.93 30.95
N LEU A 762 18.64 -5.06 30.11
CA LEU A 762 17.40 -5.32 29.36
C LEU A 762 17.54 -6.49 28.38
N SER A 763 18.70 -6.61 27.73
CA SER A 763 18.99 -7.70 26.81
C SER A 763 19.64 -8.93 27.49
N ASN A 764 19.66 -8.99 28.83
CA ASN A 764 20.27 -10.08 29.61
C ASN A 764 21.67 -10.52 29.11
N CYS A 765 22.51 -9.54 28.79
CA CYS A 765 23.82 -9.80 28.22
C CYS A 765 24.80 -10.42 29.21
N MET A 766 25.34 -11.57 28.85
CA MET A 766 26.51 -12.13 29.53
C MET A 766 27.76 -11.52 28.92
N LYS A 767 28.43 -10.64 29.67
CA LYS A 767 29.71 -10.06 29.20
C LYS A 767 30.67 -11.16 28.75
N SER A 768 31.07 -11.17 27.48
CA SER A 768 32.16 -12.01 26.98
C SER A 768 33.49 -11.54 27.59
N GLY A 769 34.43 -12.45 27.84
CA GLY A 769 35.79 -12.08 28.29
C GLY A 769 36.61 -11.37 27.20
N HIS A 770 36.08 -11.30 25.98
CA HIS A 770 36.76 -10.81 24.80
C HIS A 770 36.34 -9.38 24.42
N SER A 771 37.34 -8.65 23.94
CA SER A 771 37.35 -7.42 23.12
C SER A 771 36.29 -6.35 23.33
N HIS A 772 36.68 -5.21 23.89
CA HIS A 772 35.94 -3.95 23.74
C HIS A 772 36.22 -3.32 22.40
N PHE A 773 35.21 -2.72 21.80
CA PHE A 773 35.28 -2.07 20.51
C PHE A 773 35.06 -0.57 20.70
N ALA A 774 35.96 0.24 20.15
CA ALA A 774 35.74 1.68 20.06
C ALA A 774 36.02 2.14 18.64
N SER A 775 35.28 3.15 18.20
CA SER A 775 35.62 3.90 17.01
C SER A 775 37.06 4.40 17.13
N LYS A 776 37.90 4.12 16.13
CA LYS A 776 39.30 4.61 16.12
C LYS A 776 39.38 6.14 16.05
N GLU A 777 38.35 6.78 15.50
CA GLU A 777 38.34 8.23 15.28
C GLU A 777 37.77 9.01 16.46
N THR A 778 36.66 8.54 17.03
CA THR A 778 35.93 9.26 18.08
C THR A 778 36.19 8.71 19.48
N PHE A 779 36.77 7.50 19.59
CA PHE A 779 36.81 6.73 20.84
C PHE A 779 35.42 6.47 21.45
N ASP A 780 34.33 6.69 20.70
CA ASP A 780 32.99 6.32 21.14
C ASP A 780 32.94 4.79 21.29
N TYR A 781 32.49 4.35 22.45
CA TYR A 781 32.32 2.93 22.74
C TYR A 781 31.16 2.37 21.93
N ILE A 782 31.47 1.31 21.18
CA ILE A 782 30.49 0.45 20.55
C ILE A 782 30.52 -0.84 21.37
N LEU A 783 29.39 -1.22 21.98
CA LEU A 783 29.17 -2.53 22.59
C LEU A 783 29.51 -3.69 21.64
N ILE A 784 29.68 -4.84 22.29
CA ILE A 784 30.67 -5.89 22.07
C ILE A 784 29.97 -7.24 22.01
N ASP A 785 30.44 -8.14 21.14
CA ASP A 785 30.24 -9.61 21.19
C ASP A 785 28.94 -9.99 21.90
N ASN A 786 27.87 -9.55 21.27
CA ASN A 786 26.47 -9.59 21.65
C ASN A 786 25.84 -10.98 21.43
N ASP A 787 26.68 -11.93 21.05
CA ASP A 787 26.32 -13.30 20.79
C ASP A 787 25.96 -14.07 22.09
N ARG A 788 26.25 -13.46 23.25
CA ARG A 788 25.80 -13.89 24.59
C ARG A 788 24.74 -12.98 25.23
N CYS A 789 24.04 -12.20 24.42
CA CYS A 789 22.85 -11.48 24.85
C CYS A 789 21.59 -12.25 24.51
N PHE A 790 20.46 -11.79 25.02
CA PHE A 790 19.15 -12.41 24.87
C PHE A 790 19.14 -13.88 25.26
N VAL A 791 19.95 -14.20 26.27
CA VAL A 791 19.92 -15.52 26.90
C VAL A 791 18.71 -15.53 27.81
N PRO A 792 17.72 -16.40 27.59
CA PRO A 792 16.57 -16.45 28.48
C PRO A 792 16.96 -16.84 29.89
N GLU A 793 16.21 -16.38 30.88
CA GLU A 793 16.53 -16.65 32.28
C GLU A 793 16.53 -18.12 32.65
N ARG A 794 15.74 -18.92 31.93
CA ARG A 794 15.73 -20.37 32.10
C ARG A 794 17.08 -21.03 31.86
N VAL A 795 17.81 -20.52 30.88
CA VAL A 795 19.16 -20.99 30.61
C VAL A 795 20.04 -20.59 31.79
N VAL A 796 19.91 -19.36 32.30
CA VAL A 796 20.70 -18.83 33.44
C VAL A 796 20.53 -19.66 34.72
N ALA A 797 19.33 -20.18 34.98
CA ALA A 797 19.00 -20.90 36.21
C ALA A 797 19.64 -22.30 36.29
N LEU A 798 19.81 -23.01 35.16
CA LEU A 798 19.96 -24.47 35.16
C LEU A 798 21.37 -25.06 35.33
N ASN A 799 22.47 -24.28 35.32
CA ASN A 799 23.84 -24.66 35.76
C ASN A 799 24.93 -23.71 35.21
N PHE A 800 24.77 -22.40 35.35
CA PHE A 800 25.85 -21.49 34.93
C PHE A 800 27.04 -21.49 35.88
N THR A 801 28.25 -21.33 35.34
CA THR A 801 29.46 -21.20 36.16
C THR A 801 29.35 -19.99 37.11
N LEU A 802 29.90 -20.10 38.32
CA LEU A 802 29.87 -19.06 39.36
C LEU A 802 30.26 -17.66 38.86
N HIS A 803 31.15 -17.59 37.85
CA HIS A 803 31.59 -16.34 37.25
C HIS A 803 30.48 -15.59 36.51
N TYR A 804 29.53 -16.29 35.90
CA TYR A 804 28.43 -15.67 35.17
C TYR A 804 27.41 -15.04 36.11
N ARG A 805 26.99 -15.78 37.14
CA ARG A 805 26.09 -15.27 38.19
C ARG A 805 26.67 -14.00 38.81
N LYS A 806 27.96 -14.03 39.19
CA LYS A 806 28.66 -12.85 39.72
C LYS A 806 28.62 -11.63 38.78
N ARG A 807 28.67 -11.83 37.45
CA ARG A 807 28.62 -10.71 36.49
C ARG A 807 27.23 -10.10 36.37
N LEU A 808 26.18 -10.92 36.33
CA LEU A 808 24.80 -10.45 36.34
C LEU A 808 24.46 -9.72 37.65
N THR A 809 24.93 -10.25 38.78
CA THR A 809 24.82 -9.57 40.08
C THR A 809 25.50 -8.21 40.05
N VAL A 810 26.75 -8.11 39.58
CA VAL A 810 27.44 -6.81 39.48
C VAL A 810 26.68 -5.81 38.59
N LEU A 811 26.12 -6.25 37.45
CA LEU A 811 25.32 -5.37 36.59
C LEU A 811 24.06 -4.87 37.31
N THR A 812 23.37 -5.79 37.99
CA THR A 812 22.17 -5.50 38.78
C THR A 812 22.49 -4.54 39.92
N ASP A 813 23.51 -4.82 40.73
CA ASP A 813 23.97 -3.96 41.83
C ASP A 813 24.37 -2.57 41.33
N THR A 814 25.03 -2.49 40.18
CA THR A 814 25.43 -1.23 39.57
C THR A 814 24.20 -0.41 39.17
N LEU A 815 23.25 -1.03 38.45
CA LEU A 815 22.07 -0.35 37.92
C LEU A 815 21.08 0.06 39.00
N PHE A 816 20.87 -0.80 40.00
CA PHE A 816 19.83 -0.64 41.03
C PHE A 816 20.32 0.01 42.33
N SER A 817 21.60 0.36 42.42
CA SER A 817 22.07 1.23 43.50
C SER A 817 21.32 2.57 43.48
N LYS A 818 20.99 3.10 44.66
CA LYS A 818 20.15 4.29 44.82
C LYS A 818 20.66 5.51 44.04
N THR A 819 21.99 5.65 43.92
CA THR A 819 22.61 6.76 43.17
C THR A 819 22.48 6.57 41.66
N HIS A 820 22.69 5.36 41.14
CA HIS A 820 22.81 5.14 39.70
C HIS A 820 21.48 5.01 38.96
N VAL A 821 20.45 4.41 39.58
CA VAL A 821 19.14 4.28 38.92
C VAL A 821 18.52 5.66 38.64
N CYS A 822 18.76 6.64 39.50
CA CYS A 822 18.26 8.00 39.35
C CYS A 822 19.06 8.87 38.37
N ASP A 823 20.28 8.44 38.01
CA ASP A 823 21.10 9.11 37.01
C ASP A 823 20.77 8.67 35.56
N MET A 824 19.81 7.74 35.39
CA MET A 824 19.29 7.36 34.06
C MET A 824 18.73 8.59 33.32
N PRO A 825 19.03 8.76 32.01
CA PRO A 825 18.47 9.86 31.23
C PRO A 825 16.93 9.88 31.27
N ALA A 826 16.37 11.03 31.64
CA ALA A 826 14.93 11.18 31.87
C ALA A 826 14.09 10.94 30.60
N ASP A 827 14.63 11.24 29.42
CA ASP A 827 14.00 10.96 28.12
C ASP A 827 13.85 9.45 27.89
N ILE A 828 14.86 8.65 28.25
CA ILE A 828 14.78 7.19 28.14
C ILE A 828 13.78 6.62 29.15
N ILE A 829 13.83 7.08 30.40
CA ILE A 829 12.87 6.64 31.43
C ILE A 829 11.43 7.00 31.03
N ASN A 830 11.20 8.19 30.49
CA ASN A 830 9.88 8.60 30.00
C ASN A 830 9.43 7.75 28.80
N LYS A 831 10.33 7.42 27.87
CA LYS A 831 10.07 6.49 26.77
C LYS A 831 9.64 5.13 27.32
N PHE A 832 10.33 4.61 28.34
CA PHE A 832 10.01 3.33 28.96
C PHE A 832 8.69 3.37 29.73
N LYS A 833 8.44 4.41 30.54
CA LYS A 833 7.15 4.63 31.21
C LYS A 833 6.01 4.60 30.20
N HIS A 834 6.16 5.33 29.10
CA HIS A 834 5.15 5.40 28.05
C HIS A 834 4.97 4.08 27.29
N ALA A 835 6.03 3.33 27.00
CA ALA A 835 5.93 2.01 26.36
C ALA A 835 5.36 0.93 27.30
N ASN A 836 5.70 0.99 28.59
CA ASN A 836 5.31 0.03 29.62
C ASN A 836 3.87 0.24 30.11
N ALA A 837 3.36 1.48 30.03
CA ALA A 837 1.99 1.80 30.41
C ALA A 837 0.99 1.04 29.53
N VAL A 838 0.18 0.20 30.15
CA VAL A 838 -0.81 -0.64 29.44
C VAL A 838 -1.93 0.17 28.80
N SER A 839 -2.11 1.44 29.18
CA SER A 839 -3.07 2.36 28.54
C SER A 839 -2.48 3.28 27.47
N SER A 840 -1.18 3.12 27.17
CA SER A 840 -0.50 3.89 26.14
C SER A 840 -0.86 3.40 24.74
N LYS A 841 -0.62 4.25 23.72
CA LYS A 841 -0.66 3.84 22.31
C LYS A 841 0.68 3.33 21.81
N VAL A 842 1.77 3.61 22.53
CA VAL A 842 3.11 3.16 22.15
C VAL A 842 3.26 1.69 22.51
N PRO A 843 3.67 0.83 21.57
CA PRO A 843 3.87 -0.58 21.86
C PRO A 843 4.94 -0.81 22.94
N SER A 844 4.88 -1.92 23.65
CA SER A 844 5.94 -2.32 24.60
C SER A 844 7.28 -2.52 23.89
N LEU A 845 8.40 -2.51 24.63
CA LEU A 845 9.72 -2.64 24.00
C LEU A 845 9.92 -4.02 23.37
N GLY A 846 9.41 -5.07 24.00
CA GLY A 846 9.37 -6.42 23.42
C GLY A 846 8.57 -6.45 22.12
N SER A 847 7.43 -5.77 22.05
CA SER A 847 6.63 -5.67 20.83
C SER A 847 7.31 -4.84 19.74
N GLN A 848 7.92 -3.70 20.09
CA GLN A 848 8.70 -2.88 19.16
C GLN A 848 9.87 -3.67 18.57
N LEU A 849 10.55 -4.48 19.39
CA LEU A 849 11.63 -5.36 18.91
C LEU A 849 11.10 -6.40 17.92
N ARG A 850 9.98 -7.05 18.22
CA ARG A 850 9.35 -7.99 17.27
C ARG A 850 8.99 -7.30 15.96
N GLU A 851 8.38 -6.12 16.01
CA GLU A 851 8.04 -5.34 14.81
C GLU A 851 9.27 -4.92 14.01
N GLU A 852 10.37 -4.56 14.68
CA GLU A 852 11.61 -4.21 14.01
C GLU A 852 12.23 -5.42 13.31
N ILE A 853 12.19 -6.60 13.93
CA ILE A 853 12.68 -7.85 13.35
C ILE A 853 11.80 -8.31 12.17
N ILE A 854 10.48 -8.10 12.22
CA ILE A 854 9.55 -8.46 11.13
C ILE A 854 9.86 -7.69 9.83
N LYS A 855 10.49 -6.52 9.92
CA LYS A 855 10.91 -5.73 8.74
C LYS A 855 12.06 -6.40 7.97
N ASP A 856 12.74 -7.38 8.57
CA ASP A 856 13.73 -8.21 7.89
C ASP A 856 13.03 -9.46 7.32
N GLU A 857 12.70 -9.42 6.03
CA GLU A 857 11.97 -10.50 5.37
C GLU A 857 12.75 -11.82 5.30
N GLU A 858 14.09 -11.75 5.25
CA GLU A 858 14.94 -12.94 5.11
C GLU A 858 15.22 -13.59 6.46
N MET A 859 15.66 -12.80 7.44
CA MET A 859 16.13 -13.31 8.73
C MET A 859 15.09 -13.20 9.84
N GLY A 860 14.08 -12.35 9.68
CA GLY A 860 13.04 -12.13 10.67
C GLY A 860 12.36 -13.40 11.16
N PRO A 861 11.91 -14.33 10.28
CA PRO A 861 11.30 -15.59 10.70
C PRO A 861 12.21 -16.46 11.59
N LEU A 862 13.52 -16.46 11.35
CA LEU A 862 14.49 -17.24 12.12
C LEU A 862 14.79 -16.60 13.48
N ILE A 863 14.98 -15.28 13.51
CA ILE A 863 15.23 -14.53 14.75
C ILE A 863 14.01 -14.59 15.68
N LEU A 864 12.79 -14.52 15.14
CA LEU A 864 11.55 -14.64 15.92
C LEU A 864 11.35 -16.06 16.49
N LYS A 865 11.85 -17.09 15.80
CA LYS A 865 11.79 -18.48 16.25
C LYS A 865 12.81 -18.78 17.34
N GLU A 866 13.97 -18.12 17.32
CA GLU A 866 14.99 -18.24 18.36
C GLU A 866 14.51 -17.59 19.67
N ASN A 867 14.25 -18.41 20.69
CA ASN A 867 13.90 -18.01 22.05
C ASN A 867 12.79 -16.91 22.14
N PRO A 868 11.53 -17.25 21.82
CA PRO A 868 10.43 -16.27 21.77
C PRO A 868 10.07 -15.65 23.13
N GLU A 869 10.40 -16.31 24.25
CA GLU A 869 10.15 -15.79 25.60
C GLU A 869 10.93 -14.49 25.89
N ILE A 870 12.03 -14.24 25.17
CA ILE A 870 12.88 -13.08 25.45
C ILE A 870 12.18 -11.74 25.23
N TYR A 871 11.19 -11.71 24.32
CA TYR A 871 10.41 -10.50 24.06
C TYR A 871 9.56 -10.13 25.28
N GLU A 872 9.06 -11.13 26.00
CA GLU A 872 8.30 -10.96 27.25
C GLU A 872 9.24 -10.57 28.40
N GLU A 873 10.40 -11.24 28.50
CA GLU A 873 11.41 -10.93 29.52
C GLU A 873 11.94 -9.50 29.43
N ILE A 874 12.09 -8.93 28.21
CA ILE A 874 12.45 -7.52 28.02
C ILE A 874 11.44 -6.62 28.72
N ASP A 875 10.15 -6.83 28.52
CA ASP A 875 9.11 -6.01 29.13
C ASP A 875 9.04 -6.20 30.65
N GLY A 876 9.30 -7.42 31.13
CA GLY A 876 9.47 -7.71 32.56
C GLY A 876 10.65 -6.98 33.20
N ARG A 877 11.79 -6.91 32.51
CA ARG A 877 12.98 -6.17 32.94
C ARG A 877 12.76 -4.67 32.90
N VAL A 878 12.09 -4.14 31.87
CA VAL A 878 11.67 -2.73 31.84
C VAL A 878 10.77 -2.41 33.03
N SER A 879 9.82 -3.30 33.35
CA SER A 879 8.94 -3.12 34.50
C SER A 879 9.72 -3.08 35.80
N THR A 880 10.68 -3.98 35.97
CA THR A 880 11.57 -4.03 37.15
C THR A 880 12.46 -2.79 37.24
N LEU A 881 13.00 -2.30 36.11
CA LEU A 881 13.75 -1.04 36.06
C LEU A 881 12.89 0.15 36.50
N LEU A 882 11.70 0.28 35.92
CA LEU A 882 10.77 1.36 36.24
C LEU A 882 10.27 1.29 37.68
N ALA A 883 10.07 0.09 38.20
CA ALA A 883 9.74 -0.18 39.60
C ALA A 883 10.79 0.41 40.56
N HIS A 884 12.05 0.07 40.35
CA HIS A 884 13.15 0.61 41.15
C HIS A 884 13.35 2.12 40.94
N TYR A 885 13.17 2.63 39.72
CA TYR A 885 13.22 4.06 39.45
C TYR A 885 12.11 4.81 40.21
N HIS A 886 10.88 4.27 40.17
CA HIS A 886 9.73 4.86 40.84
C HIS A 886 9.92 4.99 42.35
N ARG A 887 10.45 3.93 42.97
CA ARG A 887 10.80 3.91 44.39
C ARG A 887 11.86 4.93 44.75
N ASN A 888 12.98 4.93 44.03
CA ASN A 888 14.17 5.65 44.46
C ASN A 888 14.19 7.10 44.01
N CYS A 889 13.50 7.42 42.89
CA CYS A 889 13.63 8.69 42.20
C CYS A 889 12.30 9.45 42.11
N ASP A 890 11.16 8.75 41.95
CA ASP A 890 9.85 9.39 41.87
C ASP A 890 9.17 9.57 43.24
N GLU A 891 9.70 8.94 44.30
CA GLU A 891 9.12 8.94 45.67
C GLU A 891 7.70 8.37 45.71
N TYR A 892 7.44 7.29 44.96
CA TYR A 892 6.12 6.66 44.85
C TYR A 892 5.02 7.57 44.27
N ASP A 893 5.39 8.65 43.58
CA ASP A 893 4.42 9.56 42.97
C ASP A 893 3.88 9.01 41.65
N ALA A 894 2.64 8.51 41.66
CA ALA A 894 1.99 7.98 40.47
C ALA A 894 1.92 9.00 39.30
N ASP A 895 1.81 10.30 39.60
CA ASP A 895 1.85 11.35 38.57
C ASP A 895 3.21 11.44 37.89
N LYS A 896 4.29 10.99 38.51
CA LYS A 896 5.61 10.88 37.87
C LYS A 896 5.80 9.53 37.17
N TYR A 897 5.08 8.49 37.56
CA TYR A 897 5.15 7.17 36.91
C TYR A 897 4.51 7.16 35.53
N ASP A 898 3.31 7.75 35.40
CA ASP A 898 2.56 7.85 34.13
C ASP A 898 2.27 9.31 33.75
N PRO A 899 3.29 10.18 33.61
CA PRO A 899 3.10 11.63 33.64
C PRO A 899 2.23 12.15 32.50
N ILE A 900 2.45 11.65 31.29
CA ILE A 900 1.72 12.08 30.09
C ILE A 900 0.23 11.69 30.18
N LEU A 901 -0.05 10.42 30.49
CA LEU A 901 -1.42 9.89 30.50
C LEU A 901 -2.22 10.42 31.69
N ARG A 902 -1.62 10.51 32.87
CA ARG A 902 -2.31 11.05 34.05
C ARG A 902 -2.61 12.54 33.90
N GLN A 903 -1.68 13.34 33.38
CA GLN A 903 -1.95 14.75 33.09
C GLN A 903 -3.12 14.90 32.12
N MET A 904 -3.13 14.12 31.04
CA MET A 904 -4.22 14.10 30.06
C MET A 904 -5.56 13.69 30.68
N TYR A 905 -5.60 12.65 31.51
CA TYR A 905 -6.84 12.19 32.13
C TYR A 905 -7.36 13.14 33.22
N LYS A 906 -6.46 13.76 33.99
CA LYS A 906 -6.82 14.78 35.00
C LYS A 906 -7.32 16.08 34.37
N THR A 907 -6.65 16.57 33.31
CA THR A 907 -6.82 17.95 32.84
C THR A 907 -7.09 18.12 31.35
N GLY A 908 -6.83 17.09 30.53
CA GLY A 908 -7.00 17.16 29.07
C GLY A 908 -8.45 17.39 28.66
N ALA A 909 -8.66 18.10 27.55
CA ALA A 909 -10.02 18.34 27.06
C ALA A 909 -10.62 17.05 26.48
N ILE A 910 -11.92 16.87 26.74
CA ILE A 910 -12.69 15.74 26.21
C ILE A 910 -13.42 16.24 24.97
N GLN A 911 -13.11 15.66 23.80
CA GLN A 911 -13.71 16.05 22.52
C GLN A 911 -15.20 15.66 22.45
N TYR A 912 -15.51 14.44 22.90
CA TYR A 912 -16.87 13.92 22.98
C TYR A 912 -16.93 12.65 23.84
N ALA A 913 -18.14 12.26 24.24
CA ALA A 913 -18.42 11.05 24.98
C ALA A 913 -19.60 10.24 24.39
N TYR A 914 -19.68 8.97 24.78
CA TYR A 914 -20.82 8.07 24.60
C TYR A 914 -21.27 7.55 25.98
N MET A 915 -22.58 7.52 26.21
CA MET A 915 -23.17 6.83 27.35
C MET A 915 -23.27 5.34 27.06
N VAL A 916 -22.92 4.47 28.00
CA VAL A 916 -23.03 3.02 27.82
C VAL A 916 -24.20 2.47 28.62
N GLN A 917 -25.21 1.92 27.94
CA GLN A 917 -26.40 1.37 28.58
C GLN A 917 -26.04 0.19 29.50
N GLY A 918 -26.64 0.13 30.69
CA GLY A 918 -26.37 -0.93 31.67
C GLY A 918 -25.02 -0.82 32.40
N ARG A 919 -24.19 0.17 32.07
CA ARG A 919 -22.85 0.39 32.65
C ARG A 919 -22.75 1.74 33.36
N ASP A 920 -21.93 1.79 34.39
CA ASP A 920 -21.65 2.94 35.26
C ASP A 920 -20.55 3.87 34.73
N TYR A 921 -20.25 3.76 33.44
CA TYR A 921 -19.20 4.53 32.80
C TYR A 921 -19.60 5.04 31.43
N MET A 922 -18.93 6.12 31.04
CA MET A 922 -18.99 6.67 29.70
C MET A 922 -17.69 6.35 28.96
N ILE A 923 -17.75 6.25 27.63
CA ILE A 923 -16.54 6.19 26.81
C ILE A 923 -16.29 7.58 26.27
N ALA A 924 -15.12 8.16 26.53
CA ALA A 924 -14.78 9.49 26.03
C ALA A 924 -13.46 9.51 25.27
N LYS A 925 -13.40 10.41 24.29
CA LYS A 925 -12.22 10.67 23.48
C LYS A 925 -11.58 12.00 23.86
N PHE A 926 -10.27 11.99 24.08
CA PHE A 926 -9.45 13.16 24.43
C PHE A 926 -8.76 13.75 23.20
N GLU A 927 -8.14 14.94 23.33
CA GLU A 927 -7.55 15.70 22.20
C GLU A 927 -6.48 14.95 21.38
N ASP A 928 -5.72 14.02 21.99
CA ASP A 928 -4.69 13.20 21.32
C ASP A 928 -5.20 11.81 20.89
N ASP A 929 -6.48 11.72 20.55
CA ASP A 929 -7.17 10.48 20.17
C ASP A 929 -7.14 9.37 21.25
N HIS A 930 -6.81 9.69 22.50
CA HIS A 930 -6.83 8.70 23.58
C HIS A 930 -8.26 8.44 24.03
N ILE A 931 -8.53 7.21 24.46
CA ILE A 931 -9.86 6.77 24.89
C ILE A 931 -9.79 6.45 26.39
N GLY A 932 -10.69 7.06 27.15
CA GLY A 932 -10.87 6.79 28.57
C GLY A 932 -12.28 6.32 28.87
N TYR A 933 -12.40 5.44 29.86
CA TYR A 933 -13.66 5.06 30.50
C TYR A 933 -13.88 5.95 31.72
N LEU A 934 -14.89 6.82 31.66
CA LEU A 934 -15.21 7.79 32.69
C LEU A 934 -16.21 7.11 33.64
N LYS A 935 -15.69 6.47 34.68
CA LYS A 935 -16.49 5.78 35.71
C LYS A 935 -16.97 6.79 36.74
N VAL A 936 -18.28 6.86 36.95
CA VAL A 936 -18.87 7.82 37.90
C VAL A 936 -18.71 7.30 39.32
N VAL A 937 -18.29 8.18 40.24
CA VAL A 937 -18.16 7.87 41.66
C VAL A 937 -19.37 8.44 42.39
N GLY A 938 -20.07 7.59 43.16
CA GLY A 938 -21.31 7.94 43.85
C GLY A 938 -21.23 7.76 45.36
N THR A 939 -22.26 8.21 46.07
CA THR A 939 -22.39 8.02 47.54
C THR A 939 -23.48 7.01 47.91
N SER A 940 -24.15 6.41 46.91
CA SER A 940 -25.26 5.47 47.10
C SER A 940 -24.95 4.11 46.47
N VAL A 941 -25.27 3.02 47.18
CA VAL A 941 -25.14 1.63 46.70
C VAL A 941 -25.96 1.41 45.43
N ARG A 942 -25.38 0.70 44.45
CA ARG A 942 -26.10 0.28 43.24
C ARG A 942 -26.53 -1.19 43.37
N GLN A 943 -27.83 -1.45 43.28
CA GLN A 943 -28.37 -2.81 43.10
C GLN A 943 -28.20 -3.27 41.64
N ARG A 944 -27.54 -4.41 41.43
CA ARG A 944 -27.40 -5.09 40.13
C ARG A 944 -28.29 -6.35 40.09
N ILE A 945 -28.55 -6.87 38.88
CA ILE A 945 -29.21 -8.16 38.63
C ILE A 945 -28.44 -9.36 39.26
N ALA A 946 -27.20 -9.15 39.72
CA ALA A 946 -26.32 -10.18 40.31
C ALA A 946 -25.63 -9.77 41.64
N GLY A 947 -26.15 -8.76 42.38
CA GLY A 947 -25.58 -8.31 43.66
C GLY A 947 -25.44 -6.79 43.81
N GLU A 948 -25.00 -6.30 44.97
CA GLU A 948 -24.72 -4.88 45.22
C GLU A 948 -23.25 -4.55 44.88
N ILE A 949 -23.00 -3.52 44.08
CA ILE A 949 -21.64 -3.00 43.83
C ILE A 949 -21.57 -1.58 44.38
N MET A 950 -20.77 -1.37 45.42
CA MET A 950 -20.39 -0.02 45.89
C MET A 950 -19.19 0.48 45.07
N ASN A 951 -19.36 1.61 44.37
CA ASN A 951 -18.27 2.48 43.91
C ASN A 951 -17.12 1.87 43.09
N GLY A 952 -17.45 1.07 42.07
CA GLY A 952 -16.46 0.43 41.19
C GLY A 952 -15.47 1.39 40.49
N GLY A 953 -15.83 2.65 40.26
CA GLY A 953 -14.88 3.67 39.79
C GLY A 953 -13.78 3.97 40.80
N PHE A 954 -14.11 4.08 42.08
CA PHE A 954 -13.14 4.34 43.14
C PHE A 954 -12.27 3.11 43.44
N ALA A 955 -12.85 1.91 43.36
CA ALA A 955 -12.10 0.65 43.44
C ALA A 955 -10.97 0.57 42.41
N GLU A 956 -11.22 0.99 41.15
CA GLU A 956 -10.20 1.04 40.10
C GLU A 956 -9.08 2.05 40.39
N LEU A 957 -9.42 3.19 41.00
CA LEU A 957 -8.43 4.20 41.40
C LEU A 957 -7.51 3.68 42.49
N VAL A 958 -8.08 3.06 43.54
CA VAL A 958 -7.30 2.48 44.64
C VAL A 958 -6.45 1.31 44.13
N ALA A 959 -7.04 0.43 43.32
CA ALA A 959 -6.34 -0.70 42.69
C ALA A 959 -5.14 -0.23 41.86
N TYR A 960 -5.28 0.86 41.10
CA TYR A 960 -4.18 1.47 40.36
C TYR A 960 -3.03 1.93 41.28
N HIS A 961 -3.33 2.63 42.38
CA HIS A 961 -2.29 3.08 43.31
C HIS A 961 -1.62 1.92 44.06
N VAL A 962 -2.38 0.89 44.45
CA VAL A 962 -1.83 -0.35 45.02
C VAL A 962 -0.87 -1.02 44.03
N ASP A 963 -1.24 -1.11 42.74
CA ASP A 963 -0.38 -1.67 41.69
C ASP A 963 0.94 -0.89 41.55
N ARG A 964 0.90 0.45 41.59
CA ARG A 964 2.10 1.29 41.50
C ARG A 964 2.99 1.19 42.74
N LEU A 965 2.40 1.08 43.94
CA LEU A 965 3.15 0.86 45.19
C LEU A 965 3.75 -0.54 45.29
N MET A 966 3.07 -1.54 44.74
CA MET A 966 3.61 -2.89 44.53
C MET A 966 4.64 -2.93 43.40
N GLU A 967 4.75 -1.85 42.63
CA GLU A 967 5.62 -1.68 41.48
C GLU A 967 5.38 -2.70 40.35
N LEU A 968 4.13 -3.13 40.18
CA LEU A 968 3.76 -4.10 39.15
C LEU A 968 3.66 -3.45 37.77
N GLY A 969 3.00 -2.29 37.69
CA GLY A 969 2.86 -1.57 36.43
C GLY A 969 1.79 -2.13 35.49
N ARG A 970 0.79 -2.89 36.01
CA ARG A 970 -0.06 -3.77 35.18
C ARG A 970 -1.53 -3.39 35.13
N THR A 971 -1.96 -2.49 36.01
CA THR A 971 -3.29 -1.88 35.91
C THR A 971 -3.32 -0.80 34.84
N PRO A 972 -4.48 -0.59 34.17
CA PRO A 972 -4.67 0.57 33.30
C PRO A 972 -4.36 1.86 34.05
N VAL A 973 -3.86 2.87 33.33
CA VAL A 973 -3.60 4.17 33.95
C VAL A 973 -4.93 4.77 34.38
N VAL A 974 -5.04 5.05 35.66
CA VAL A 974 -6.23 5.64 36.27
C VAL A 974 -5.90 7.03 36.79
N ALA A 975 -6.83 7.96 36.65
CA ALA A 975 -6.78 9.25 37.32
C ALA A 975 -8.17 9.70 37.73
N SER A 976 -8.28 10.40 38.86
CA SER A 976 -9.53 11.04 39.23
C SER A 976 -9.67 12.44 38.62
N ARG A 977 -10.91 12.85 38.39
CA ARG A 977 -11.22 14.17 37.84
C ARG A 977 -12.60 14.64 38.31
N ARG A 978 -12.69 15.92 38.67
CA ARG A 978 -13.98 16.63 38.75
C ARG A 978 -14.37 17.08 37.35
N LEU A 979 -15.38 16.43 36.76
CA LEU A 979 -15.87 16.75 35.43
C LEU A 979 -16.98 17.80 35.54
N PHE A 980 -16.61 19.07 35.35
CA PHE A 980 -17.58 20.15 35.21
C PHE A 980 -18.37 19.97 33.90
N LEU A 981 -19.69 20.05 34.00
CA LEU A 981 -20.62 19.93 32.90
C LEU A 981 -21.06 21.35 32.51
N ASP A 982 -20.22 22.04 31.75
CA ASP A 982 -20.37 23.46 31.35
C ASP A 982 -20.95 23.61 29.93
N ASP A 983 -21.80 22.68 29.51
CA ASP A 983 -22.34 22.59 28.16
C ASP A 983 -21.29 22.40 27.02
N SER A 984 -19.99 22.22 27.33
CA SER A 984 -18.95 22.02 26.31
C SER A 984 -18.81 20.57 25.84
N LEU A 985 -19.07 19.60 26.73
CA LEU A 985 -18.89 18.17 26.46
C LEU A 985 -20.03 17.62 25.60
N ARG A 986 -19.72 17.35 24.32
CA ARG A 986 -20.68 16.78 23.37
C ARG A 986 -20.94 15.30 23.64
N LEU A 987 -22.21 14.93 23.67
CA LEU A 987 -22.65 13.54 23.69
C LEU A 987 -22.91 13.07 22.26
N LYS A 988 -22.25 12.01 21.81
CA LYS A 988 -22.42 11.46 20.46
C LYS A 988 -23.51 10.40 20.38
N GLY A 989 -23.84 9.74 21.48
CA GLY A 989 -24.88 8.73 21.50
C GLY A 989 -24.99 7.95 22.80
N VAL A 990 -25.98 7.07 22.84
CA VAL A 990 -26.08 5.96 23.81
C VAL A 990 -25.75 4.68 23.07
N ILE A 991 -24.85 3.87 23.61
CA ILE A 991 -24.40 2.61 23.03
C ILE A 991 -24.68 1.44 23.97
N GLU A 992 -24.82 0.24 23.43
CA GLU A 992 -24.77 -1.00 24.19
C GLU A 992 -23.34 -1.31 24.68
N PRO A 993 -23.16 -2.19 25.68
CA PRO A 993 -21.83 -2.62 26.15
C PRO A 993 -20.91 -3.18 25.04
N HIS A 994 -21.48 -3.75 23.98
CA HIS A 994 -20.74 -4.31 22.84
C HIS A 994 -20.37 -3.25 21.79
N GLY A 995 -20.86 -2.02 21.93
CA GLY A 995 -20.54 -0.88 21.05
C GLY A 995 -21.66 -0.49 20.08
N ASP A 996 -22.75 -1.24 20.00
CA ASP A 996 -23.87 -0.95 19.10
C ASP A 996 -24.59 0.35 19.49
N LEU A 997 -24.88 1.20 18.51
CA LEU A 997 -25.48 2.51 18.74
C LEU A 997 -27.00 2.39 18.90
N LEU A 998 -27.51 2.68 20.10
CA LEU A 998 -28.94 2.68 20.42
C LEU A 998 -29.60 4.01 20.04
N HIS A 999 -28.91 5.10 20.35
CA HIS A 999 -29.37 6.45 20.05
C HIS A 999 -28.21 7.27 19.49
N ASP A 1000 -28.38 7.80 18.29
CA ASP A 1000 -27.39 8.66 17.64
C ASP A 1000 -27.68 10.14 17.90
N TYR A 1001 -26.75 10.82 18.55
CA TYR A 1001 -26.77 12.25 18.79
C TYR A 1001 -25.73 13.00 17.95
N THR A 1002 -25.05 12.36 17.01
CA THR A 1002 -23.92 12.91 16.25
C THR A 1002 -24.26 14.20 15.49
N SER A 1003 -25.47 14.28 14.92
CA SER A 1003 -25.99 15.44 14.19
C SER A 1003 -26.66 16.48 15.11
N SER A 1004 -27.05 16.06 16.32
CA SER A 1004 -27.66 16.92 17.33
C SER A 1004 -26.58 17.59 18.18
N LYS A 1005 -26.76 18.85 18.56
CA LYS A 1005 -25.82 19.56 19.46
C LYS A 1005 -26.09 19.22 20.94
N VAL A 1006 -26.43 17.95 21.23
CA VAL A 1006 -26.74 17.50 22.59
C VAL A 1006 -25.45 17.43 23.41
N THR A 1007 -25.49 18.07 24.57
CA THR A 1007 -24.39 18.09 25.55
C THR A 1007 -24.68 17.08 26.64
N LEU A 1008 -23.64 16.59 27.30
CA LEU A 1008 -23.80 15.64 28.40
C LEU A 1008 -24.62 16.24 29.54
N GLU A 1009 -24.41 17.51 29.86
CA GLU A 1009 -25.17 18.27 30.86
C GLU A 1009 -26.67 18.24 30.59
N LYS A 1010 -27.09 18.63 29.38
CA LYS A 1010 -28.50 18.67 28.99
C LYS A 1010 -29.13 17.30 29.02
N PHE A 1011 -28.42 16.29 28.52
CA PHE A 1011 -28.90 14.92 28.53
C PHE A 1011 -29.13 14.41 29.96
N LEU A 1012 -28.14 14.54 30.85
CA LEU A 1012 -28.27 14.04 32.22
C LEU A 1012 -29.29 14.84 33.04
N SER A 1013 -29.40 16.15 32.84
CA SER A 1013 -30.43 16.97 33.51
C SER A 1013 -31.84 16.55 33.10
N GLN A 1014 -32.07 16.29 31.81
CA GLN A 1014 -33.36 15.76 31.32
C GLN A 1014 -33.70 14.40 31.91
N VAL A 1015 -32.71 13.49 32.01
CA VAL A 1015 -32.90 12.18 32.65
C VAL A 1015 -33.24 12.35 34.13
N LYS A 1016 -32.56 13.27 34.83
CA LYS A 1016 -32.80 13.55 36.25
C LYS A 1016 -34.20 14.09 36.51
N ASP A 1017 -34.69 15.00 35.67
CA ASP A 1017 -35.94 15.74 35.89
C ASP A 1017 -37.19 15.03 35.33
N GLU A 1018 -37.08 14.34 34.17
CA GLU A 1018 -38.26 13.82 33.46
C GLU A 1018 -38.63 12.37 33.82
N GLY A 1019 -37.76 11.60 34.49
CA GLY A 1019 -38.05 10.25 34.97
C GLY A 1019 -38.61 9.27 33.92
N LYS A 1020 -38.38 9.54 32.63
CA LYS A 1020 -38.85 8.71 31.52
C LYS A 1020 -38.05 7.43 31.40
N ASP A 1021 -38.63 6.47 30.69
CA ASP A 1021 -38.23 5.09 30.34
C ASP A 1021 -36.76 4.94 29.88
N THR A 1022 -35.83 5.26 30.76
CA THR A 1022 -34.38 5.27 30.55
C THR A 1022 -33.76 4.18 31.40
N ASP A 1023 -32.62 3.67 30.94
CA ASP A 1023 -31.90 2.62 31.66
C ASP A 1023 -31.60 3.06 33.10
N LYS A 1024 -31.88 2.17 34.07
CA LYS A 1024 -31.69 2.43 35.51
C LYS A 1024 -30.28 2.89 35.85
N THR A 1025 -29.28 2.49 35.05
CA THR A 1025 -27.89 2.91 35.26
C THR A 1025 -27.63 4.33 34.81
N ILE A 1026 -28.23 4.74 33.68
CA ILE A 1026 -28.15 6.12 33.20
C ILE A 1026 -28.85 7.05 34.20
N GLN A 1027 -30.01 6.64 34.73
CA GLN A 1027 -30.68 7.36 35.81
C GLN A 1027 -29.79 7.47 37.06
N TRP A 1028 -29.12 6.38 37.46
CA TRP A 1028 -28.20 6.39 38.59
C TRP A 1028 -27.04 7.39 38.38
N VAL A 1029 -26.44 7.42 37.19
CA VAL A 1029 -25.40 8.38 36.82
C VAL A 1029 -25.90 9.82 36.92
N ALA A 1030 -27.08 10.11 36.36
CA ALA A 1030 -27.69 11.44 36.43
C ALA A 1030 -27.95 11.87 37.89
N ASN A 1031 -28.32 10.93 38.76
CA ASN A 1031 -28.55 11.19 40.18
C ASN A 1031 -27.27 11.50 40.96
N GLN A 1032 -26.08 11.13 40.46
CA GLN A 1032 -24.79 11.49 41.08
C GLN A 1032 -24.33 12.91 40.75
N MET A 1033 -25.02 13.65 39.87
CA MET A 1033 -24.68 15.04 39.56
C MET A 1033 -24.78 15.93 40.80
N LYS A 1034 -23.68 16.61 41.11
CA LYS A 1034 -23.54 17.59 42.19
C LYS A 1034 -23.50 19.00 41.60
N THR A 1035 -23.58 20.01 42.46
CA THR A 1035 -23.49 21.42 42.06
C THR A 1035 -22.57 22.17 43.02
N GLU A 1036 -21.62 22.91 42.47
CA GLU A 1036 -20.69 23.79 43.20
C GLU A 1036 -20.71 25.14 42.47
N ASP A 1037 -20.97 26.23 43.20
CA ASP A 1037 -21.12 27.59 42.65
C ASP A 1037 -22.09 27.71 41.45
N GLY A 1038 -23.10 26.85 41.41
CA GLY A 1038 -24.11 26.82 40.34
C GLY A 1038 -23.70 26.02 39.10
N ALA A 1039 -22.46 25.51 39.02
CA ALA A 1039 -22.02 24.65 37.92
C ALA A 1039 -22.26 23.17 38.27
N PRO A 1040 -23.00 22.41 37.43
CA PRO A 1040 -23.14 20.98 37.65
C PRO A 1040 -21.83 20.24 37.35
N PHE A 1041 -21.50 19.24 38.16
CA PHE A 1041 -20.32 18.42 37.95
C PHE A 1041 -20.55 16.96 38.36
N LEU A 1042 -19.68 16.09 37.84
CA LEU A 1042 -19.57 14.69 38.24
C LEU A 1042 -18.17 14.42 38.79
N ASP A 1043 -18.13 13.71 39.91
CA ASP A 1043 -16.91 13.08 40.39
C ASP A 1043 -16.68 11.81 39.58
N ILE A 1044 -15.60 11.78 38.80
CA ILE A 1044 -15.30 10.66 37.92
C ILE A 1044 -13.88 10.12 38.15
N VAL A 1045 -13.74 8.85 37.83
CA VAL A 1045 -12.47 8.19 37.66
C VAL A 1045 -12.31 7.83 36.18
N VAL A 1046 -11.26 8.36 35.56
CA VAL A 1046 -10.90 8.07 34.17
C VAL A 1046 -9.98 6.86 34.17
N VAL A 1047 -10.45 5.76 33.60
CA VAL A 1047 -9.65 4.53 33.39
C VAL A 1047 -9.22 4.49 31.94
N GLY A 1048 -7.92 4.50 31.68
CA GLY A 1048 -7.38 4.44 30.33
C GLY A 1048 -7.69 3.13 29.63
N ARG A 1049 -8.00 3.17 28.32
CA ARG A 1049 -8.18 1.96 27.52
C ARG A 1049 -6.90 1.15 27.46
N VAL A 1050 -6.96 -0.14 27.81
CA VAL A 1050 -5.82 -1.06 27.69
C VAL A 1050 -5.53 -1.34 26.21
N LYS A 1051 -4.26 -1.23 25.79
CA LYS A 1051 -3.81 -1.52 24.43
C LYS A 1051 -3.79 -3.02 24.18
N SER A 1052 -4.18 -3.44 22.97
CA SER A 1052 -4.13 -4.85 22.53
C SER A 1052 -4.72 -5.85 23.53
N LEU A 1053 -5.75 -5.44 24.29
CA LEU A 1053 -6.36 -6.23 25.36
C LEU A 1053 -6.97 -7.52 24.79
N ARG A 1054 -6.52 -8.66 25.29
CA ARG A 1054 -7.14 -9.96 25.09
C ARG A 1054 -7.66 -10.44 26.44
N VAL A 1055 -8.96 -10.69 26.53
CA VAL A 1055 -9.63 -11.17 27.74
C VAL A 1055 -9.82 -12.69 27.67
N ASP A 1056 -10.07 -13.31 28.82
CA ASP A 1056 -10.35 -14.75 28.96
C ASP A 1056 -9.23 -15.61 28.36
N VAL A 1057 -7.97 -15.26 28.68
CA VAL A 1057 -6.80 -16.01 28.25
C VAL A 1057 -6.72 -17.32 29.03
N ASP A 1058 -6.87 -18.43 28.31
CA ASP A 1058 -6.70 -19.78 28.86
C ASP A 1058 -5.26 -19.97 29.36
N LEU A 1059 -5.12 -20.26 30.64
CA LEU A 1059 -3.85 -20.69 31.21
C LEU A 1059 -3.64 -22.19 30.99
N ASN A 1060 -2.37 -22.56 30.81
CA ASN A 1060 -1.99 -23.97 30.82
C ASN A 1060 -2.38 -24.57 32.19
N PRO A 1061 -3.12 -25.71 32.24
CA PRO A 1061 -3.55 -26.33 33.49
C PRO A 1061 -2.40 -26.61 34.47
N LYS A 1062 -1.18 -26.85 33.96
CA LYS A 1062 0.02 -27.07 34.79
C LYS A 1062 0.40 -25.86 35.65
N MET A 1063 -0.05 -24.64 35.33
CA MET A 1063 0.17 -23.46 36.16
C MET A 1063 -0.34 -23.67 37.59
N LYS A 1064 -1.51 -24.32 37.72
CA LYS A 1064 -2.08 -24.69 39.01
C LYS A 1064 -1.13 -25.61 39.79
N ASP A 1065 -0.66 -26.67 39.14
CA ASP A 1065 0.23 -27.68 39.73
C ASP A 1065 1.57 -27.06 40.16
N PHE A 1066 2.05 -26.05 39.42
CA PHE A 1066 3.28 -25.35 39.77
C PHE A 1066 3.12 -24.51 41.03
N LEU A 1067 2.03 -23.75 41.13
CA LEU A 1067 1.76 -22.89 42.29
C LEU A 1067 1.55 -23.69 43.58
N SER A 1068 1.08 -24.94 43.48
CA SER A 1068 0.93 -25.88 44.60
C SER A 1068 2.13 -26.81 44.83
N HIS A 1069 3.28 -26.55 44.18
CA HIS A 1069 4.51 -27.34 44.29
C HIS A 1069 4.42 -28.81 43.81
N HIS A 1070 3.41 -29.18 43.01
CA HIS A 1070 3.34 -30.53 42.42
C HIS A 1070 4.29 -30.71 41.24
N ILE A 1071 4.68 -29.61 40.59
CA ILE A 1071 5.63 -29.62 39.49
C ILE A 1071 6.69 -28.51 39.65
N THR A 1072 7.79 -28.67 38.92
CA THR A 1072 8.90 -27.73 38.89
C THR A 1072 8.72 -26.66 37.81
N PHE A 1073 9.59 -25.66 37.80
CA PHE A 1073 9.61 -24.65 36.75
C PHE A 1073 9.89 -25.28 35.36
N ASN A 1074 10.74 -26.30 35.29
CA ASN A 1074 11.05 -26.99 34.03
C ASN A 1074 9.81 -27.65 33.42
N ASP A 1075 8.92 -28.19 34.26
CA ASP A 1075 7.68 -28.83 33.80
C ASP A 1075 6.68 -27.83 33.16
N LEU A 1076 6.74 -26.55 33.58
CA LEU A 1076 5.99 -25.44 32.97
C LEU A 1076 6.59 -25.02 31.64
N GLU A 1077 7.92 -24.90 31.59
CA GLU A 1077 8.64 -24.55 30.35
C GLU A 1077 8.41 -25.60 29.26
N ASP A 1078 8.45 -26.89 29.61
CA ASP A 1078 8.11 -28.00 28.72
C ASP A 1078 6.66 -27.93 28.21
N ALA A 1079 5.79 -27.22 28.94
CA ALA A 1079 4.40 -27.00 28.57
C ALA A 1079 4.17 -25.68 27.81
N GLY A 1080 5.25 -24.97 27.47
CA GLY A 1080 5.22 -23.71 26.74
C GLY A 1080 4.84 -22.49 27.59
N VAL A 1081 4.88 -22.60 28.92
CA VAL A 1081 4.64 -21.47 29.83
C VAL A 1081 5.96 -20.77 30.13
N THR A 1082 6.05 -19.47 29.88
CA THR A 1082 7.28 -18.70 30.10
C THR A 1082 7.46 -18.32 31.58
N ARG A 1083 8.70 -17.97 31.96
CA ARG A 1083 9.03 -17.36 33.26
C ARG A 1083 8.26 -16.09 33.51
N GLN A 1084 8.23 -15.21 32.52
CA GLN A 1084 7.52 -13.95 32.64
C GLN A 1084 6.02 -14.15 32.85
N MET A 1085 5.37 -15.06 32.12
CA MET A 1085 3.97 -15.40 32.34
C MET A 1085 3.73 -15.92 33.77
N THR A 1086 4.61 -16.78 34.25
CA THR A 1086 4.50 -17.37 35.60
C THR A 1086 4.58 -16.30 36.68
N TRP A 1087 5.57 -15.40 36.59
CA TRP A 1087 5.66 -14.25 37.47
C TRP A 1087 4.44 -13.35 37.36
N ASP A 1088 3.94 -13.17 36.13
CA ASP A 1088 2.81 -12.28 35.95
C ASP A 1088 1.55 -12.81 36.65
N VAL A 1089 1.31 -14.12 36.58
CA VAL A 1089 0.21 -14.80 37.26
C VAL A 1089 0.37 -14.74 38.78
N THR A 1090 1.56 -15.04 39.30
CA THR A 1090 1.84 -15.00 40.74
C THR A 1090 1.59 -13.61 41.33
N ASP A 1091 2.11 -12.57 40.68
CA ASP A 1091 1.93 -11.18 41.10
C ASP A 1091 0.45 -10.75 41.02
N ALA A 1092 -0.30 -11.21 40.00
CA ALA A 1092 -1.73 -10.94 39.88
C ALA A 1092 -2.54 -11.56 41.02
N ILE A 1093 -2.20 -12.78 41.46
CA ILE A 1093 -2.85 -13.44 42.61
C ILE A 1093 -2.63 -12.64 43.90
N VAL A 1094 -1.41 -12.19 44.15
CA VAL A 1094 -1.09 -11.35 45.32
C VAL A 1094 -1.85 -10.02 45.22
N PHE A 1095 -1.88 -9.41 44.04
CA PHE A 1095 -2.62 -8.18 43.80
C PHE A 1095 -4.13 -8.33 44.08
N ASP A 1096 -4.76 -9.37 43.54
CA ASP A 1096 -6.19 -9.63 43.75
C ASP A 1096 -6.51 -9.95 45.20
N PHE A 1097 -5.60 -10.64 45.90
CA PHE A 1097 -5.75 -10.87 47.32
C PHE A 1097 -5.72 -9.54 48.11
N LEU A 1098 -4.73 -8.68 47.86
CA LEU A 1098 -4.59 -7.41 48.56
C LEU A 1098 -5.72 -6.42 48.26
N THR A 1099 -6.24 -6.45 47.03
CA THR A 1099 -7.39 -5.65 46.61
C THR A 1099 -8.74 -6.32 46.94
N HIS A 1100 -8.73 -7.53 47.50
CA HIS A 1100 -9.93 -8.31 47.82
C HIS A 1100 -10.84 -8.51 46.58
N ASN A 1101 -10.26 -8.87 45.44
CA ASN A 1101 -11.01 -9.13 44.22
C ASN A 1101 -11.27 -10.63 44.04
N SER A 1102 -12.35 -11.13 44.64
CA SER A 1102 -12.76 -12.54 44.53
C SER A 1102 -13.50 -12.90 43.23
N GLU A 1103 -13.72 -11.93 42.32
CA GLU A 1103 -14.51 -12.11 41.10
C GLU A 1103 -13.66 -12.20 39.83
N ARG A 1104 -12.32 -12.23 39.92
CA ARG A 1104 -11.47 -12.38 38.73
C ARG A 1104 -11.52 -13.80 38.18
N THR A 1105 -12.50 -14.07 37.33
CA THR A 1105 -12.73 -15.38 36.69
C THR A 1105 -11.87 -15.65 35.46
N GLY A 1106 -11.17 -14.63 34.95
CA GLY A 1106 -10.34 -14.75 33.75
C GLY A 1106 -9.14 -13.84 33.82
N LEU A 1107 -8.05 -14.24 33.16
CA LEU A 1107 -6.89 -13.40 32.97
C LEU A 1107 -6.98 -12.65 31.65
N ALA A 1108 -6.26 -11.54 31.57
CA ALA A 1108 -6.08 -10.82 30.33
C ALA A 1108 -4.61 -10.61 30.02
N THR A 1109 -4.32 -10.41 28.74
CA THR A 1109 -3.01 -9.97 28.26
C THR A 1109 -3.14 -8.64 27.52
N SER A 1110 -2.08 -7.84 27.62
CA SER A 1110 -1.85 -6.66 26.81
C SER A 1110 -0.52 -6.89 26.10
N GLU A 1111 -0.58 -7.09 24.79
CA GLU A 1111 0.60 -7.42 23.98
C GLU A 1111 1.28 -8.73 24.44
N LEU A 1112 2.38 -8.63 25.19
CA LEU A 1112 3.25 -9.73 25.60
C LEU A 1112 3.16 -10.05 27.11
N ARG A 1113 2.32 -9.34 27.88
CA ARG A 1113 2.25 -9.48 29.34
C ARG A 1113 0.84 -9.71 29.82
N HIS A 1114 0.70 -10.38 30.96
CA HIS A 1114 -0.58 -10.39 31.67
C HIS A 1114 -0.84 -9.06 32.35
N VAL A 1115 -2.10 -8.62 32.30
CA VAL A 1115 -2.53 -7.35 32.87
C VAL A 1115 -3.69 -7.55 33.82
N VAL A 1116 -3.78 -6.63 34.78
CA VAL A 1116 -4.84 -6.61 35.77
C VAL A 1116 -5.86 -5.56 35.34
N TYR A 1117 -7.02 -6.01 34.87
CA TYR A 1117 -8.09 -5.14 34.36
C TYR A 1117 -9.44 -5.45 35.03
N ASP A 1118 -10.39 -4.52 34.95
CA ASP A 1118 -11.71 -4.61 35.59
C ASP A 1118 -11.65 -4.85 37.10
N ASN A 1119 -11.03 -3.93 37.84
CA ASN A 1119 -10.93 -3.99 39.30
C ASN A 1119 -12.17 -3.43 40.00
N ARG A 1120 -13.30 -3.28 39.29
CA ARG A 1120 -14.56 -2.81 39.89
C ARG A 1120 -15.05 -3.66 41.07
N PRO A 1121 -14.87 -5.00 41.09
CA PRO A 1121 -15.28 -5.82 42.24
C PRO A 1121 -14.29 -5.78 43.41
N ALA A 1122 -13.14 -5.12 43.27
CA ALA A 1122 -12.17 -4.98 44.35
C ALA A 1122 -12.79 -4.19 45.52
N PHE A 1123 -12.33 -4.49 46.73
CA PHE A 1123 -12.76 -3.85 47.97
C PHE A 1123 -14.28 -3.94 48.23
N SER A 1124 -14.94 -4.98 47.71
CA SER A 1124 -16.38 -5.22 47.89
C SER A 1124 -16.76 -5.38 49.38
N PRO A 1125 -17.89 -4.81 49.84
CA PRO A 1125 -18.12 -4.45 51.25
C PRO A 1125 -18.67 -5.57 52.18
N SER A 1126 -18.45 -6.85 51.91
CA SER A 1126 -19.15 -7.94 52.63
C SER A 1126 -18.40 -8.63 53.76
N ILE A 1127 -17.26 -8.14 54.27
CA ILE A 1127 -16.61 -8.82 55.40
C ILE A 1127 -15.98 -7.83 56.40
N PRO A 1128 -16.49 -7.76 57.65
CA PRO A 1128 -16.02 -6.84 58.68
C PRO A 1128 -14.52 -6.96 59.03
N THR A 1129 -13.90 -8.11 58.79
CA THR A 1129 -12.49 -8.41 59.16
C THR A 1129 -11.91 -9.67 58.50
N ALA A 1130 -12.66 -10.44 57.70
CA ALA A 1130 -12.17 -11.74 57.22
C ALA A 1130 -11.51 -11.60 55.85
N VAL A 1131 -10.21 -11.79 55.88
CA VAL A 1131 -9.36 -12.03 54.72
C VAL A 1131 -9.96 -13.14 53.85
N CYS A 1132 -10.03 -12.90 52.53
CA CYS A 1132 -10.49 -13.90 51.57
C CYS A 1132 -9.39 -14.92 51.24
N GLU A 1133 -9.12 -15.84 52.17
CA GLU A 1133 -8.02 -16.81 52.04
C GLU A 1133 -8.10 -17.67 50.76
N SER A 1134 -9.31 -17.88 50.22
CA SER A 1134 -9.53 -18.63 48.99
C SER A 1134 -8.84 -18.00 47.78
N ILE A 1135 -8.61 -16.68 47.74
CA ILE A 1135 -7.90 -16.04 46.61
C ILE A 1135 -6.44 -16.53 46.55
N LEU A 1136 -5.80 -16.72 47.71
CA LEU A 1136 -4.44 -17.27 47.79
C LEU A 1136 -4.41 -18.78 47.59
N ARG A 1137 -5.45 -19.51 48.00
CA ARG A 1137 -5.47 -20.98 47.88
C ARG A 1137 -5.95 -21.47 46.52
N CYS A 1138 -7.06 -20.95 46.03
CA CYS A 1138 -7.67 -21.33 44.75
C CYS A 1138 -8.19 -20.10 44.00
N HIS A 1139 -7.27 -19.40 43.35
CA HIS A 1139 -7.59 -18.20 42.59
C HIS A 1139 -8.70 -18.45 41.53
N PRO A 1140 -9.78 -17.65 41.45
CA PRO A 1140 -10.93 -17.96 40.58
C PRO A 1140 -10.60 -18.05 39.08
N ALA A 1141 -9.52 -17.43 38.62
CA ALA A 1141 -9.03 -17.56 37.24
C ALA A 1141 -8.34 -18.91 36.95
N LEU A 1142 -7.90 -19.63 37.98
CA LEU A 1142 -7.19 -20.92 37.87
C LEU A 1142 -8.10 -22.12 38.17
N TYR A 1143 -9.20 -21.88 38.87
CA TYR A 1143 -10.09 -22.92 39.36
C TYR A 1143 -11.51 -22.63 38.86
N PRO A 1144 -12.18 -23.59 38.18
CA PRO A 1144 -13.54 -23.36 37.68
C PRO A 1144 -14.45 -22.94 38.84
N PRO A 1145 -15.25 -21.88 38.68
CA PRO A 1145 -16.11 -21.39 39.75
C PRO A 1145 -17.12 -22.49 40.14
N PRO A 1146 -17.36 -22.72 41.44
CA PRO A 1146 -18.44 -23.62 41.85
C PRO A 1146 -19.77 -23.09 41.31
N SER A 1147 -20.76 -23.97 41.12
CA SER A 1147 -22.10 -23.55 40.69
C SER A 1147 -22.60 -22.41 41.59
N PRO A 1148 -23.11 -21.30 41.03
CA PRO A 1148 -23.49 -20.13 41.81
C PRO A 1148 -24.47 -20.52 42.92
N ASN A 1149 -24.12 -20.22 44.17
CA ASN A 1149 -25.00 -20.47 45.31
C ASN A 1149 -26.20 -19.52 45.19
N PRO A 1150 -27.44 -20.02 44.99
CA PRO A 1150 -28.57 -19.17 44.61
C PRO A 1150 -29.13 -18.29 45.74
N HIS A 1151 -28.51 -18.28 46.93
CA HIS A 1151 -29.12 -17.69 48.14
C HIS A 1151 -28.23 -16.74 48.99
N GLY A 1152 -27.20 -16.07 48.45
CA GLY A 1152 -26.54 -15.00 49.22
C GLY A 1152 -25.55 -14.11 48.46
N PRO A 1153 -25.26 -12.88 48.95
CA PRO A 1153 -24.22 -12.03 48.39
C PRO A 1153 -22.86 -12.73 48.47
N THR A 1154 -22.04 -12.53 47.44
CA THR A 1154 -20.61 -12.81 47.30
C THR A 1154 -19.85 -13.02 48.62
N ASN A 1155 -19.97 -14.23 49.17
CA ASN A 1155 -19.03 -14.72 50.17
C ASN A 1155 -17.81 -15.24 49.40
N CYS A 1156 -16.61 -15.06 49.97
CA CYS A 1156 -15.41 -15.76 49.50
C CYS A 1156 -15.75 -17.19 49.09
N PRO A 1157 -15.34 -17.64 47.89
CA PRO A 1157 -15.72 -18.96 47.39
C PRO A 1157 -15.54 -19.99 48.51
N ALA A 1158 -16.63 -20.68 48.87
CA ALA A 1158 -16.60 -21.67 49.94
C ALA A 1158 -15.50 -22.68 49.60
N ALA A 1159 -14.56 -22.83 50.52
CA ALA A 1159 -13.35 -23.67 50.51
C ALA A 1159 -13.12 -24.47 49.21
N CYS A 1160 -11.96 -24.26 48.58
CA CYS A 1160 -11.41 -25.16 47.56
C CYS A 1160 -11.70 -26.61 47.99
N TRP A 1161 -12.55 -27.32 47.25
CA TRP A 1161 -13.33 -28.43 47.80
C TRP A 1161 -12.49 -29.51 48.47
N GLY A 1162 -13.03 -30.02 49.58
CA GLY A 1162 -12.40 -30.99 50.48
C GLY A 1162 -12.12 -32.35 49.85
N GLY A 1163 -10.91 -32.84 50.09
CA GLY A 1163 -10.73 -34.23 50.48
C GLY A 1163 -10.92 -34.31 51.99
N ASP A 1164 -11.81 -35.18 52.46
CA ASP A 1164 -12.05 -35.51 53.88
C ASP A 1164 -10.85 -36.21 54.56
N ASP A 1165 -9.64 -36.08 54.00
CA ASP A 1165 -8.44 -36.71 54.53
C ASP A 1165 -7.76 -35.71 55.48
N GLY A 1166 -8.10 -35.86 56.76
CA GLY A 1166 -7.63 -35.02 57.85
C GLY A 1166 -6.12 -34.82 57.86
N GLU A 1167 -5.73 -33.60 58.26
CA GLU A 1167 -4.39 -33.24 58.72
C GLU A 1167 -3.25 -33.58 57.75
N THR A 1168 -3.06 -32.74 56.73
CA THR A 1168 -1.83 -31.97 56.42
C THR A 1168 -1.71 -31.73 54.92
N ALA A 1169 -2.06 -30.53 54.45
CA ALA A 1169 -1.41 -29.90 53.29
C ALA A 1169 -1.90 -28.45 53.15
N LEU A 1170 -1.00 -27.46 53.15
CA LEU A 1170 -1.30 -26.20 52.49
C LEU A 1170 -1.41 -26.46 50.98
N ASP A 1171 -2.53 -27.01 50.50
CA ASP A 1171 -2.81 -27.21 49.05
C ASP A 1171 -3.19 -25.88 48.36
N GLY A 1172 -2.43 -24.81 48.62
CA GLY A 1172 -2.65 -23.47 48.11
C GLY A 1172 -1.49 -22.94 47.29
N ASN A 1173 -1.65 -21.76 46.68
CA ASN A 1173 -0.55 -21.11 45.98
C ASN A 1173 0.52 -20.71 47.00
N CYS A 1174 1.70 -21.32 46.88
CA CYS A 1174 2.83 -21.10 47.79
C CYS A 1174 4.10 -20.64 47.06
N ARG A 1175 4.00 -20.17 45.81
CA ARG A 1175 5.13 -19.57 45.09
C ARG A 1175 4.92 -18.08 44.95
N PHE A 1176 5.86 -17.29 45.44
CA PHE A 1176 5.77 -15.83 45.50
C PHE A 1176 7.05 -15.18 44.98
N ARG A 1177 6.90 -14.09 44.24
CA ARG A 1177 8.04 -13.35 43.71
C ARG A 1177 8.70 -12.52 44.80
N THR A 1178 10.00 -12.70 45.00
CA THR A 1178 10.76 -12.07 46.09
C THR A 1178 10.62 -10.54 46.11
N HIS A 1179 10.78 -9.88 44.95
CA HIS A 1179 10.71 -8.41 44.81
C HIS A 1179 9.37 -7.80 45.26
N VAL A 1180 8.25 -8.51 45.06
CA VAL A 1180 6.91 -8.07 45.48
C VAL A 1180 6.77 -8.18 47.00
N LEU A 1181 7.35 -9.22 47.60
CA LEU A 1181 7.31 -9.40 49.06
C LEU A 1181 8.18 -8.38 49.80
N GLU A 1182 9.30 -7.96 49.20
CA GLU A 1182 10.16 -6.90 49.75
C GLU A 1182 9.47 -5.54 49.95
N ARG A 1183 8.28 -5.37 49.34
CA ARG A 1183 7.39 -4.22 49.54
C ARG A 1183 6.74 -4.23 50.92
N PHE A 1184 6.42 -5.42 51.41
CA PHE A 1184 5.69 -5.63 52.65
C PHE A 1184 6.58 -6.13 53.79
N TYR A 1185 7.78 -6.61 53.46
CA TYR A 1185 8.68 -7.27 54.39
C TYR A 1185 10.13 -6.96 54.09
N ASN A 1186 10.89 -6.58 55.11
CA ASN A 1186 12.34 -6.45 54.99
C ASN A 1186 12.99 -7.75 55.51
N PHE A 1187 13.49 -8.57 54.58
CA PHE A 1187 14.12 -9.86 54.91
C PHE A 1187 15.45 -9.71 55.66
N GLU A 1188 16.19 -8.60 55.47
CA GLU A 1188 17.47 -8.36 56.17
C GLU A 1188 17.26 -8.03 57.65
N THR A 1189 16.21 -7.27 57.96
CA THR A 1189 15.89 -6.83 59.33
C THR A 1189 14.78 -7.66 59.99
N ASN A 1190 14.14 -8.54 59.24
CA ASN A 1190 13.01 -9.35 59.66
C ASN A 1190 11.83 -8.50 60.20
N THR A 1191 11.50 -7.41 59.50
CA THR A 1191 10.44 -6.46 59.91
C THR A 1191 9.38 -6.26 58.83
N SER A 1192 8.10 -6.14 59.26
CA SER A 1192 6.99 -5.80 58.35
C SER A 1192 7.02 -4.31 58.00
N ARG A 1193 6.68 -4.00 56.75
CA ARG A 1193 6.55 -2.65 56.17
C ARG A 1193 5.09 -2.30 55.84
N ALA A 1194 4.13 -3.01 56.44
CA ALA A 1194 2.71 -2.81 56.16
C ALA A 1194 2.25 -1.35 56.43
N ASP A 1195 2.72 -0.75 57.52
CA ASP A 1195 2.40 0.64 57.87
C ASP A 1195 2.97 1.63 56.86
N GLU A 1196 4.23 1.45 56.44
CA GLU A 1196 4.86 2.28 55.42
C GLU A 1196 4.11 2.21 54.07
N PHE A 1197 3.66 1.01 53.69
CA PHE A 1197 2.89 0.80 52.46
C PHE A 1197 1.54 1.52 52.51
N VAL A 1198 0.82 1.40 53.63
CA VAL A 1198 -0.48 2.05 53.85
C VAL A 1198 -0.34 3.57 53.89
N ASP A 1199 0.65 4.10 54.62
CA ASP A 1199 0.95 5.55 54.67
C ASP A 1199 1.26 6.11 53.27
N SER A 1200 1.93 5.31 52.44
CA SER A 1200 2.26 5.69 51.06
C SER A 1200 1.00 5.72 50.17
N LEU A 1201 0.08 4.78 50.37
CA LEU A 1201 -1.21 4.77 49.69
C LEU A 1201 -2.07 5.97 50.08
N GLU A 1202 -2.13 6.30 51.38
CA GLU A 1202 -2.86 7.47 51.86
C GLU A 1202 -2.32 8.76 51.24
N LYS A 1203 -1.00 8.93 51.21
CA LYS A 1203 -0.34 10.08 50.55
C LYS A 1203 -0.60 10.13 49.04
N ALA A 1204 -0.60 8.98 48.37
CA ALA A 1204 -0.85 8.91 46.93
C ALA A 1204 -2.31 9.29 46.61
N LEU A 1205 -3.27 8.79 47.38
CA LEU A 1205 -4.68 9.10 47.23
C LEU A 1205 -5.02 10.55 47.61
N ALA A 1206 -4.31 11.16 48.56
CA ALA A 1206 -4.48 12.57 48.91
C ALA A 1206 -4.13 13.55 47.77
N LYS A 1207 -3.42 13.10 46.73
CA LYS A 1207 -3.10 13.89 45.51
C LYS A 1207 -4.18 13.79 44.43
N GLU A 1208 -5.21 12.99 44.64
CA GLU A 1208 -6.33 12.84 43.72
C GLU A 1208 -7.35 13.99 43.87
N ALA A 1209 -8.09 14.30 42.81
CA ALA A 1209 -9.06 15.39 42.78
C ALA A 1209 -10.35 15.09 43.58
N LEU A 1210 -10.56 13.82 43.93
CA LEU A 1210 -11.66 13.39 44.78
C LEU A 1210 -11.30 13.68 46.23
N ASP A 1211 -12.28 14.07 47.04
CA ASP A 1211 -12.08 14.20 48.49
C ASP A 1211 -12.04 12.80 49.13
N VAL A 1212 -10.84 12.21 49.10
CA VAL A 1212 -10.56 10.87 49.58
C VAL A 1212 -10.57 10.80 51.13
N GLN A 1213 -10.63 11.92 51.86
CA GLN A 1213 -10.68 11.87 53.33
C GLN A 1213 -12.00 11.30 53.88
N SER A 1214 -13.00 11.10 53.02
CA SER A 1214 -14.31 10.50 53.37
C SER A 1214 -14.43 9.01 52.98
N ILE A 1215 -13.33 8.26 52.90
CA ILE A 1215 -13.26 6.83 52.51
C ILE A 1215 -14.30 5.93 53.21
N GLU A 1216 -14.61 6.17 54.49
CA GLU A 1216 -15.62 5.42 55.26
C GLU A 1216 -16.99 5.36 54.54
N ASN A 1217 -17.31 6.37 53.73
CA ASN A 1217 -18.57 6.43 52.99
C ASN A 1217 -18.56 5.62 51.68
N TYR A 1218 -17.39 5.25 51.15
CA TYR A 1218 -17.27 4.66 49.81
C TYR A 1218 -17.24 3.13 49.79
N PHE A 1219 -16.68 2.48 50.83
CA PHE A 1219 -16.57 1.02 50.93
C PHE A 1219 -17.32 0.41 52.15
N GLY A 1220 -18.07 1.21 52.91
CA GLY A 1220 -18.89 0.71 54.02
C GLY A 1220 -18.15 0.64 55.37
N GLN A 1221 -18.50 -0.34 56.22
CA GLN A 1221 -18.20 -0.38 57.66
C GLN A 1221 -16.70 -0.54 58.03
N VAL A 1222 -15.83 -0.87 57.09
CA VAL A 1222 -14.40 -1.13 57.34
C VAL A 1222 -13.56 -0.11 56.58
N ASP A 1223 -12.69 0.56 57.32
CA ASP A 1223 -11.70 1.47 56.77
C ASP A 1223 -10.75 0.75 55.78
N LEU A 1224 -10.57 1.33 54.59
CA LEU A 1224 -9.77 0.77 53.50
C LEU A 1224 -8.36 0.40 53.97
N TYR A 1225 -7.74 1.32 54.71
CA TYR A 1225 -6.35 1.23 55.15
C TYR A 1225 -6.17 0.13 56.19
N THR A 1226 -7.08 0.06 57.16
CA THR A 1226 -7.15 -1.00 58.16
C THR A 1226 -7.29 -2.37 57.50
N GLY A 1227 -8.26 -2.53 56.59
CA GLY A 1227 -8.46 -3.80 55.88
C GLY A 1227 -7.27 -4.21 55.03
N LEU A 1228 -6.60 -3.27 54.37
CA LEU A 1228 -5.39 -3.56 53.58
C LEU A 1228 -4.23 -4.02 54.48
N LYS A 1229 -4.03 -3.37 55.64
CA LYS A 1229 -3.01 -3.75 56.62
C LYS A 1229 -3.23 -5.18 57.16
N GLU A 1230 -4.48 -5.54 57.45
CA GLU A 1230 -4.84 -6.89 57.88
C GLU A 1230 -4.52 -7.94 56.80
N ARG A 1231 -4.86 -7.64 55.53
CA ARG A 1231 -4.53 -8.52 54.41
C ARG A 1231 -3.02 -8.68 54.21
N ILE A 1232 -2.23 -7.61 54.29
CA ILE A 1232 -0.76 -7.71 54.23
C ILE A 1232 -0.24 -8.60 55.35
N SER A 1233 -0.72 -8.41 56.58
CA SER A 1233 -0.32 -9.23 57.75
C SER A 1233 -0.65 -10.71 57.53
N TYR A 1234 -1.82 -11.00 56.96
CA TYR A 1234 -2.21 -12.37 56.61
C TYR A 1234 -1.33 -12.97 55.51
N LEU A 1235 -1.07 -12.21 54.43
CA LEU A 1235 -0.19 -12.66 53.35
C LEU A 1235 1.18 -13.09 53.89
N LEU A 1236 1.78 -12.27 54.76
CA LEU A 1236 3.08 -12.57 55.39
C LEU A 1236 3.01 -13.84 56.26
N SER A 1237 1.94 -14.03 57.03
CA SER A 1237 1.75 -15.26 57.81
C SER A 1237 1.55 -16.50 56.91
N HIS A 1238 0.83 -16.37 55.80
CA HIS A 1238 0.65 -17.44 54.81
C HIS A 1238 1.98 -17.83 54.16
N ILE A 1239 2.81 -16.84 53.81
CA ILE A 1239 4.16 -17.08 53.26
C ILE A 1239 5.05 -17.79 54.28
N GLU A 1240 5.02 -17.38 55.55
CA GLU A 1240 5.80 -18.05 56.62
C GLU A 1240 5.39 -19.53 56.76
N GLN A 1241 4.10 -19.84 56.61
CA GLN A 1241 3.61 -21.22 56.59
C GLN A 1241 4.09 -21.99 55.35
N CYS A 1242 4.02 -21.38 54.16
CA CYS A 1242 4.56 -21.96 52.94
C CYS A 1242 6.08 -22.23 53.06
N GLN A 1243 6.86 -21.28 53.60
CA GLN A 1243 8.30 -21.44 53.81
C GLN A 1243 8.62 -22.57 54.81
N LYS A 1244 7.81 -22.73 55.87
CA LYS A 1244 7.96 -23.86 56.79
C LYS A 1244 7.72 -25.22 56.11
N GLN A 1245 6.82 -25.27 55.12
CA GLN A 1245 6.49 -26.50 54.41
C GLN A 1245 7.42 -26.81 53.23
N TYR A 1246 7.74 -25.80 52.41
CA TYR A 1246 8.43 -25.96 51.12
C TYR A 1246 9.85 -25.37 51.11
N GLY A 1247 10.29 -24.72 52.20
CA GLY A 1247 11.61 -24.10 52.29
C GLY A 1247 11.76 -22.91 51.34
N ASP A 1248 12.99 -22.69 50.87
CA ASP A 1248 13.36 -21.57 49.99
C ASP A 1248 12.66 -21.61 48.62
N ASP A 1249 12.15 -22.78 48.20
CA ASP A 1249 11.41 -22.94 46.93
C ASP A 1249 10.07 -22.17 46.87
N THR A 1250 9.62 -21.67 48.03
CA THR A 1250 8.48 -20.75 48.18
C THR A 1250 8.74 -19.40 47.48
N LEU A 1251 10.00 -18.97 47.44
CA LEU A 1251 10.43 -17.70 46.86
C LEU A 1251 11.01 -17.93 45.47
N ILE A 1252 10.43 -17.28 44.46
CA ILE A 1252 10.88 -17.34 43.06
C ILE A 1252 11.47 -16.02 42.57
#